data_AF-A0A7Y4R7L2-F1
#
_entry.id   AF-A0A7Y4R7L2-F1
#
_cell.length_a   1.000
_cell.length_b   1.000
_cell.length_c   1.000
_cell.angle_alpha   90.00
_cell.angle_beta   90.00
_cell.angle_gamma   90.00
#
_symmetry.space_group_name_H-M   'P 1'
#
loop_
_entity.id
_entity.type
_entity.pdbx_description
1 polymer ?
#
loop_
_entity_poly.entity_id
_entity_poly.type
_entity_poly.pdbx_seq_one_letter_code
_entity_poly.pdbx_strand_id
1 'polypeptide(L)'
;MTSTRTHFLSRLMLAAAPVALLTASASGEPKKITTVEGITEYNLDNGLRVLLFPDNSKPTFTINVTYLVGSRHEGRGETGMAHLLEHMVFKGTPDHANIWKALEDHGARFNGSTWYDRTNYFETLPTEVEGNIEWAIRMEADRMVNSTISPDDLASEFSVVRNEFEMGENRPTGVLEERILSTAYLWHNYGKSTIGSRSDIERVPVPTLKEFYRKYYQPDNAVVVLAGDFKEAEALSLVDKYFGAIPKPERKLEDTYTLEPTQDGARHVELKRNGDVAACGVAYHICAGTHPDFAALEVLQEVLTDEPAGRLYKALVEPGLASSVVGYAFGLKEPGVQLEFAEVRVEDPVQPVLDKMIEVVEGLEKSPVTDEEVDRAKRKLLKDIDMALKSSGRVGVALSEWIGTGDWRLFFLHRDRLEKITADQVRQVAAHYFKESNRTSGVFHPIKEFVRSEIPETPDAVALIKDYKGKAALSEGEEFDATPQNIEKRVTRSTLGNGMKLAMLPKETRGDAVQAVMRINFGTEQDIRGRQTAVDLLPEMLQRGTKNRTYQQIRDRLDELKANVRFGRADRVGTALSVDIRTERGKLAEVVGLVSEMLTESTFPTDEFEIVKKENLTRMEEQISDPQALAFVHMTRALSPWPSDDVRYVPTIEEGIERLRNVNVDDLKSIQKDLMGASHTEMTVVGDFDAGEIKQAVEKGLGSWKSPKAYKRVEVPFRGDVTGGETVISTPDKPMAIVGSALNAELRDDDPDYPAMHLANYILGASAKSRLLVRLRQKEGLSYGAGSFVQASSEDRNAMFAGYGICASTNADKAFASLNDEIETLVRDGISAEELTDAKESFAKQIKTQLADDGRVAGMLNSGLHVNRTMDYYKNLYEAVDKLTVAQVNETVKKHINPARLVRVKAGDIKKPEGTD
;
A
#
# COMPACT_ATOMS: atom_id res chain seq x y z
N MET A 1 -44.63 44.97 22.41
CA MET A 1 -45.71 44.08 22.86
C MET A 1 -45.12 43.05 23.81
N THR A 2 -45.60 43.10 25.06
CA THR A 2 -45.58 42.07 26.15
C THR A 2 -44.28 41.30 26.42
N SER A 3 -43.47 41.62 27.46
CA SER A 3 -43.67 41.40 28.92
C SER A 3 -43.39 39.91 29.30
N THR A 4 -42.64 39.50 30.34
CA THR A 4 -42.39 40.06 31.69
C THR A 4 -41.22 39.33 32.39
N ARG A 5 -40.61 40.02 33.37
CA ARG A 5 -39.59 39.58 34.35
C ARG A 5 -40.04 38.45 35.30
N THR A 6 -39.08 37.68 35.86
CA THR A 6 -38.99 37.47 37.33
C THR A 6 -37.59 37.00 37.78
N HIS A 7 -37.10 37.61 38.86
CA HIS A 7 -35.88 37.29 39.62
C HIS A 7 -36.08 36.08 40.54
N PHE A 8 -35.01 35.33 40.85
CA PHE A 8 -34.85 34.68 42.16
C PHE A 8 -33.36 34.58 42.56
N LEU A 9 -33.03 35.13 43.73
CA LEU A 9 -31.80 34.90 44.48
C LEU A 9 -31.70 33.44 44.92
N SER A 10 -30.50 32.82 44.93
CA SER A 10 -30.15 31.73 45.85
C SER A 10 -28.64 31.60 46.07
N ARG A 11 -28.18 32.07 47.24
CA ARG A 11 -27.14 31.54 48.15
C ARG A 11 -25.90 30.82 47.57
N LEU A 12 -24.73 31.46 47.77
CA LEU A 12 -23.45 30.79 48.00
C LEU A 12 -23.57 29.81 49.20
N MET A 13 -23.27 28.55 48.98
CA MET A 13 -22.89 27.61 50.04
C MET A 13 -21.44 27.16 49.78
N LEU A 14 -20.55 27.57 50.69
CA LEU A 14 -19.24 26.95 50.89
C LEU A 14 -19.49 25.49 51.31
N ALA A 15 -19.23 24.54 50.40
CA ALA A 15 -19.18 23.13 50.75
C ALA A 15 -17.74 22.83 51.20
N ALA A 16 -17.55 22.66 52.51
CA ALA A 16 -16.36 22.04 53.06
C ALA A 16 -16.31 20.58 52.57
N ALA A 17 -15.31 20.24 51.76
CA ALA A 17 -15.04 18.86 51.38
C ALA A 17 -14.63 18.08 52.65
N PRO A 18 -15.24 16.92 52.94
CA PRO A 18 -14.80 16.10 54.05
C PRO A 18 -13.46 15.48 53.67
N VAL A 19 -12.45 15.68 54.52
CA VAL A 19 -11.24 14.86 54.55
C VAL A 19 -11.71 13.44 54.89
N ALA A 20 -11.76 12.58 53.88
CA ALA A 20 -12.00 11.16 54.09
C ALA A 20 -10.77 10.58 54.78
N LEU A 21 -10.88 10.36 56.09
CA LEU A 21 -9.99 9.47 56.83
C LEU A 21 -10.16 8.06 56.22
N LEU A 22 -9.18 7.65 55.42
CA LEU A 22 -8.99 6.26 55.01
C LEU A 22 -8.89 5.43 56.30
N THR A 23 -9.96 4.72 56.62
CA THR A 23 -9.94 3.69 57.65
C THR A 23 -9.17 2.50 57.07
N ALA A 24 -7.98 2.24 57.62
CA ALA A 24 -7.22 1.04 57.32
C ALA A 24 -8.12 -0.17 57.57
N SER A 25 -8.53 -0.85 56.50
CA SER A 25 -9.14 -2.17 56.63
C SER A 25 -8.06 -3.08 57.18
N ALA A 26 -8.33 -3.72 58.33
CA ALA A 26 -7.41 -4.67 58.92
C ALA A 26 -7.02 -5.74 57.88
N SER A 27 -5.73 -5.83 57.55
CA SER A 27 -5.20 -6.94 56.76
C SER A 27 -5.45 -8.24 57.52
N GLY A 28 -5.99 -9.26 56.84
CA GLY A 28 -6.03 -10.61 57.38
C GLY A 28 -4.61 -11.18 57.46
N GLU A 29 -4.39 -12.12 58.38
CA GLU A 29 -3.07 -12.74 58.58
C GLU A 29 -2.50 -13.33 57.28
N PRO A 30 -1.18 -13.19 57.01
CA PRO A 30 -0.52 -13.78 55.85
C PRO A 30 -0.80 -15.28 55.72
N LYS A 31 -1.25 -15.71 54.54
CA LYS A 31 -1.65 -17.10 54.29
C LYS A 31 -0.49 -17.90 53.74
N LYS A 32 0.00 -18.89 54.51
CA LYS A 32 1.00 -19.85 54.03
C LYS A 32 0.44 -20.68 52.87
N ILE A 33 1.16 -20.73 51.75
CA ILE A 33 0.76 -21.43 50.53
C ILE A 33 1.49 -22.77 50.40
N THR A 34 2.82 -22.75 50.41
CA THR A 34 3.63 -23.97 50.24
C THR A 34 5.03 -23.78 50.81
N THR A 35 5.74 -24.89 51.01
CA THR A 35 7.18 -24.89 51.32
C THR A 35 7.86 -25.89 50.39
N VAL A 36 8.87 -25.43 49.64
CA VAL A 36 9.67 -26.28 48.73
C VAL A 36 11.14 -25.96 48.95
N GLU A 37 11.95 -26.98 49.23
CA GLU A 37 13.43 -26.87 49.28
C GLU A 37 13.94 -25.75 50.22
N GLY A 38 13.27 -25.55 51.36
CA GLY A 38 13.63 -24.54 52.36
C GLY A 38 13.02 -23.15 52.15
N ILE A 39 12.28 -22.94 51.06
CA ILE A 39 11.60 -21.68 50.75
C ILE A 39 10.12 -21.82 51.07
N THR A 40 9.58 -20.92 51.90
CA THR A 40 8.16 -20.86 52.23
C THR A 40 7.48 -19.68 51.55
N GLU A 41 6.39 -19.95 50.83
CA GLU A 41 5.56 -18.95 50.18
C GLU A 41 4.36 -18.56 51.05
N TYR A 42 4.11 -17.26 51.14
CA TYR A 42 2.96 -16.64 51.78
C TYR A 42 2.25 -15.69 50.82
N ASN A 43 0.92 -15.57 50.94
CA ASN A 43 0.14 -14.55 50.26
C ASN A 43 -0.44 -13.56 51.27
N LEU A 44 -0.32 -12.27 50.96
CA LEU A 44 -1.03 -11.20 51.66
C LEU A 44 -2.41 -10.96 51.03
N ASP A 45 -3.32 -10.35 51.79
CA ASP A 45 -4.69 -10.08 51.31
C ASP A 45 -4.74 -9.07 50.14
N ASN A 46 -3.73 -8.20 50.02
CA ASN A 46 -3.58 -7.28 48.89
C ASN A 46 -3.03 -7.93 47.61
N GLY A 47 -2.76 -9.24 47.64
CA GLY A 47 -2.30 -10.03 46.50
C GLY A 47 -0.78 -10.20 46.42
N LEU A 48 0.01 -9.56 47.29
CA LEU A 48 1.46 -9.72 47.31
C LEU A 48 1.86 -11.14 47.68
N ARG A 49 2.79 -11.70 46.89
CA ARG A 49 3.46 -12.97 47.18
C ARG A 49 4.77 -12.71 47.91
N VAL A 50 5.03 -13.49 48.95
CA VAL A 50 6.21 -13.36 49.80
C VAL A 50 6.92 -14.72 49.90
N LEU A 51 8.20 -14.76 49.58
CA LEU A 51 9.05 -15.95 49.69
C LEU A 51 10.07 -15.73 50.80
N LEU A 52 10.07 -16.60 51.80
CA LEU A 52 11.03 -16.57 52.90
C LEU A 52 11.97 -17.78 52.79
N PHE A 53 13.27 -17.51 52.71
CA PHE A 53 14.33 -18.52 52.67
C PHE A 53 15.37 -18.28 53.79
N PRO A 54 15.03 -18.62 55.05
CA PRO A 54 15.92 -18.39 56.18
C PRO A 54 17.18 -19.28 56.11
N ASP A 55 18.34 -18.69 56.29
CA ASP A 55 19.66 -19.33 56.28
C ASP A 55 20.64 -18.53 57.15
N ASN A 56 20.95 -19.06 58.34
CA ASN A 56 21.82 -18.41 59.32
C ASN A 56 23.32 -18.72 59.14
N SER A 57 23.73 -19.24 57.97
CA SER A 57 25.13 -19.58 57.69
C SER A 57 26.04 -18.35 57.45
N LYS A 58 25.46 -17.17 57.20
CA LYS A 58 26.16 -15.89 57.01
C LYS A 58 25.41 -14.76 57.71
N PRO A 59 26.10 -13.75 58.30
CA PRO A 59 25.48 -12.63 59.02
C PRO A 59 24.94 -11.55 58.05
N THR A 60 24.20 -11.97 57.02
CA THR A 60 23.65 -11.11 55.98
C THR A 60 22.30 -11.63 55.54
N PHE A 61 21.42 -10.73 55.14
CA PHE A 61 20.17 -11.07 54.45
C PHE A 61 20.09 -10.32 53.12
N THR A 62 19.33 -10.87 52.18
CA THR A 62 18.99 -10.26 50.89
C THR A 62 17.49 -10.09 50.81
N ILE A 63 17.03 -8.88 50.54
CA ILE A 63 15.67 -8.61 50.05
C ILE A 63 15.73 -8.45 48.52
N ASN A 64 14.77 -9.05 47.81
CA ASN A 64 14.64 -8.91 46.36
C ASN A 64 13.16 -8.74 46.00
N VAL A 65 12.80 -7.63 45.37
CA VAL A 65 11.45 -7.35 44.90
C VAL A 65 11.42 -7.54 43.39
N THR A 66 10.66 -8.52 42.92
CA THR A 66 10.46 -8.78 41.49
C THR A 66 9.09 -8.33 41.06
N TYR A 67 9.04 -7.35 40.15
CA TYR A 67 7.83 -6.94 39.46
C TYR A 67 7.67 -7.74 38.18
N LEU A 68 6.46 -8.25 37.93
CA LEU A 68 6.11 -9.03 36.74
C LEU A 68 5.83 -8.09 35.55
N VAL A 69 6.78 -7.21 35.26
CA VAL A 69 6.78 -6.27 34.14
C VAL A 69 8.19 -6.14 33.61
N GLY A 70 8.33 -6.07 32.29
CA GLY A 70 9.59 -5.93 31.57
C GLY A 70 9.32 -5.38 30.18
N SER A 71 10.31 -5.37 29.29
CA SER A 71 10.16 -4.77 27.95
C SER A 71 9.09 -5.44 27.07
N ARG A 72 8.69 -6.70 27.36
CA ARG A 72 7.54 -7.33 26.67
C ARG A 72 6.24 -6.56 26.85
N HIS A 73 6.11 -5.78 27.92
CA HIS A 73 4.86 -5.11 28.29
C HIS A 73 4.74 -3.68 27.73
N GLU A 74 5.71 -3.24 26.92
CA GLU A 74 5.79 -1.89 26.35
C GLU A 74 5.00 -1.76 25.02
N GLY A 75 4.19 -0.71 24.91
CA GLY A 75 3.48 -0.36 23.69
C GLY A 75 4.36 0.31 22.61
N ARG A 76 3.71 0.75 21.54
CA ARG A 76 4.36 1.61 20.53
C ARG A 76 4.58 3.00 21.13
N GLY A 77 5.80 3.52 21.04
CA GLY A 77 6.19 4.80 21.65
C GLY A 77 6.52 4.69 23.15
N GLU A 78 6.54 3.47 23.71
CA GLU A 78 6.89 3.19 25.10
C GLU A 78 8.21 2.41 25.20
N THR A 79 8.98 2.27 24.11
CA THR A 79 10.14 1.38 24.10
C THR A 79 11.23 1.88 25.04
N GLY A 80 11.69 1.01 25.94
CA GLY A 80 12.69 1.33 26.97
C GLY A 80 12.14 1.91 28.27
N MET A 81 10.82 2.09 28.40
CA MET A 81 10.21 2.66 29.60
C MET A 81 10.38 1.79 30.84
N ALA A 82 10.35 0.46 30.71
CA ALA A 82 10.55 -0.44 31.85
C ALA A 82 11.96 -0.30 32.43
N HIS A 83 12.97 -0.23 31.55
CA HIS A 83 14.36 -0.02 31.93
C HIS A 83 14.60 1.41 32.46
N LEU A 84 14.05 2.43 31.78
CA LEU A 84 14.16 3.81 32.26
C LEU A 84 13.53 3.97 33.65
N LEU A 85 12.39 3.30 33.91
CA LEU A 85 11.75 3.32 35.21
C LEU A 85 12.61 2.67 36.30
N GLU A 86 13.40 1.65 35.95
CA GLU A 86 14.38 1.06 36.86
C GLU A 86 15.33 2.09 37.46
N HIS A 87 15.88 2.96 36.61
CA HIS A 87 16.73 4.06 37.06
C HIS A 87 15.94 5.08 37.88
N MET A 88 14.73 5.43 37.40
CA MET A 88 13.93 6.48 38.02
C MET A 88 13.47 6.13 39.44
N VAL A 89 13.22 4.87 39.77
CA VAL A 89 12.75 4.52 41.13
C VAL A 89 13.84 4.64 42.19
N PHE A 90 15.11 4.74 41.81
CA PHE A 90 16.22 5.05 42.71
C PHE A 90 16.32 6.53 43.10
N LYS A 91 15.59 7.41 42.39
CA LYS A 91 15.59 8.86 42.64
C LYS A 91 14.82 9.28 43.88
N GLY A 92 14.09 8.35 44.48
CA GLY A 92 13.54 8.53 45.81
C GLY A 92 12.04 8.70 45.85
N THR A 93 11.57 8.69 47.09
CA THR A 93 10.19 8.83 47.51
C THR A 93 10.10 10.04 48.46
N PRO A 94 8.90 10.47 48.86
CA PRO A 94 8.73 11.47 49.91
C PRO A 94 9.46 11.12 51.22
N ASP A 95 9.50 9.84 51.60
CA ASP A 95 10.13 9.38 52.85
C ASP A 95 11.63 9.09 52.69
N HIS A 96 12.10 8.84 51.47
CA HIS A 96 13.48 8.51 51.12
C HIS A 96 13.95 9.32 49.91
N ALA A 97 14.33 10.58 50.14
CA ALA A 97 14.69 11.53 49.07
C ALA A 97 15.92 11.13 48.22
N ASN A 98 16.79 10.24 48.74
CA ASN A 98 17.90 9.67 47.98
C ASN A 98 18.12 8.22 48.43
N ILE A 99 17.62 7.27 47.63
CA ILE A 99 17.67 5.84 47.98
C ILE A 99 19.10 5.31 47.91
N TRP A 100 19.91 5.73 46.94
CA TRP A 100 21.33 5.31 46.82
C TRP A 100 22.11 5.62 48.09
N LYS A 101 22.03 6.86 48.56
CA LYS A 101 22.69 7.27 49.78
C LYS A 101 22.17 6.48 50.99
N ALA A 102 20.85 6.29 51.08
CA ALA A 102 20.26 5.55 52.16
C ALA A 102 20.74 4.09 52.19
N LEU A 103 20.93 3.46 51.03
CA LEU A 103 21.47 2.11 50.88
C LEU A 103 22.93 2.01 51.32
N GLU A 104 23.77 2.96 50.90
CA GLU A 104 25.16 3.06 51.33
C GLU A 104 25.27 3.25 52.84
N ASP A 105 24.45 4.13 53.41
CA ASP A 105 24.44 4.43 54.85
C ASP A 105 24.05 3.18 55.69
N HIS A 106 23.35 2.18 55.12
CA HIS A 106 23.02 0.89 55.76
C HIS A 106 23.97 -0.26 55.38
N GLY A 107 25.03 0.02 54.60
CA GLY A 107 26.02 -0.97 54.19
C GLY A 107 25.52 -1.96 53.13
N ALA A 108 24.53 -1.57 52.32
CA ALA A 108 23.92 -2.44 51.33
C ALA A 108 24.84 -2.67 50.11
N ARG A 109 24.88 -3.91 49.64
CA ARG A 109 25.23 -4.22 48.24
C ARG A 109 23.92 -4.37 47.47
N PHE A 110 23.65 -3.48 46.53
CA PHE A 110 22.37 -3.42 45.82
C PHE A 110 22.53 -3.35 44.29
N ASN A 111 21.48 -3.71 43.57
CA ASN A 111 21.34 -3.39 42.15
C ASN A 111 19.87 -3.47 41.69
N GLY A 112 19.57 -2.91 40.52
CA GLY A 112 18.37 -3.15 39.72
C GLY A 112 18.70 -3.97 38.47
N SER A 113 17.70 -4.64 37.90
CA SER A 113 17.80 -5.11 36.50
C SER A 113 16.43 -5.24 35.85
N THR A 114 16.38 -4.92 34.56
CA THR A 114 15.21 -5.08 33.71
C THR A 114 15.50 -6.06 32.59
N TRP A 115 14.56 -6.98 32.37
CA TRP A 115 14.60 -7.90 31.23
C TRP A 115 13.22 -7.98 30.56
N TYR A 116 13.02 -8.94 29.67
CA TYR A 116 11.80 -9.04 28.88
C TYR A 116 10.53 -9.20 29.73
N ASP A 117 10.56 -10.06 30.74
CA ASP A 117 9.37 -10.44 31.52
C ASP A 117 9.31 -9.82 32.92
N ARG A 118 10.38 -9.19 33.38
CA ARG A 118 10.51 -8.75 34.77
C ARG A 118 11.45 -7.55 34.94
N THR A 119 11.24 -6.84 36.04
CA THR A 119 12.15 -5.85 36.61
C THR A 119 12.31 -6.20 38.08
N ASN A 120 13.54 -6.26 38.59
CA ASN A 120 13.77 -6.49 40.01
C ASN A 120 14.74 -5.48 40.62
N TYR A 121 14.69 -5.43 41.95
CA TYR A 121 15.63 -4.71 42.77
C TYR A 121 16.01 -5.59 43.94
N PHE A 122 17.31 -5.67 44.24
CA PHE A 122 17.78 -6.46 45.37
C PHE A 122 18.83 -5.71 46.17
N GLU A 123 18.88 -6.04 47.45
CA GLU A 123 19.74 -5.39 48.42
C GLU A 123 20.20 -6.43 49.43
N THR A 124 21.51 -6.59 49.57
CA THR A 124 22.13 -7.48 50.57
C THR A 124 22.74 -6.64 51.67
N LEU A 125 22.27 -6.82 52.90
CA LEU A 125 22.64 -6.02 54.06
C LEU A 125 23.16 -6.90 55.21
N PRO A 126 24.04 -6.37 56.06
CA PRO A 126 24.48 -7.04 57.29
C PRO A 126 23.34 -7.13 58.31
N THR A 127 23.23 -8.26 59.03
CA THR A 127 22.21 -8.49 60.07
C THR A 127 22.59 -7.93 61.44
N GLU A 128 23.88 -7.64 61.65
CA GLU A 128 24.40 -7.07 62.89
C GLU A 128 24.06 -5.58 63.10
N VAL A 129 23.67 -4.87 62.03
CA VAL A 129 23.20 -3.48 62.11
C VAL A 129 21.73 -3.49 62.48
N GLU A 130 21.43 -3.01 63.69
CA GLU A 130 20.09 -3.00 64.26
C GLU A 130 19.09 -2.25 63.35
N GLY A 131 17.95 -2.89 63.07
CA GLY A 131 16.88 -2.30 62.27
C GLY A 131 17.02 -2.46 60.75
N ASN A 132 18.12 -3.02 60.22
CA ASN A 132 18.31 -3.17 58.77
C ASN A 132 17.17 -3.94 58.07
N ILE A 133 16.67 -5.02 58.69
CA ILE A 133 15.57 -5.83 58.12
C ILE A 133 14.29 -5.00 58.00
N GLU A 134 13.88 -4.33 59.08
CA GLU A 134 12.69 -3.47 59.08
C GLU A 134 12.86 -2.29 58.12
N TRP A 135 14.04 -1.66 58.10
CA TRP A 135 14.34 -0.54 57.22
C TRP A 135 14.21 -0.93 55.73
N ALA A 136 14.83 -2.04 55.32
CA ALA A 136 14.83 -2.48 53.92
C ALA A 136 13.42 -2.85 53.45
N ILE A 137 12.66 -3.60 54.29
CA ILE A 137 11.26 -3.95 54.01
C ILE A 137 10.40 -2.68 53.86
N ARG A 138 10.56 -1.71 54.76
CA ARG A 138 9.81 -0.45 54.72
C ARG A 138 10.16 0.38 53.50
N MET A 139 11.45 0.51 53.17
CA MET A 139 11.92 1.29 52.03
C MET A 139 11.38 0.71 50.72
N GLU A 140 11.43 -0.61 50.56
CA GLU A 140 10.91 -1.26 49.36
C GLU A 140 9.39 -1.15 49.22
N ALA A 141 8.65 -1.24 50.33
CA ALA A 141 7.20 -1.01 50.34
C ALA A 141 6.85 0.43 49.93
N ASP A 142 7.63 1.41 50.39
CA ASP A 142 7.47 2.80 50.01
C ASP A 142 7.83 3.04 48.53
N ARG A 143 8.95 2.49 48.06
CA ARG A 143 9.38 2.56 46.66
C ARG A 143 8.37 1.96 45.69
N MET A 144 7.61 0.95 46.11
CA MET A 144 6.58 0.30 45.28
C MET A 144 5.49 1.27 44.82
N VAL A 145 5.08 2.23 45.65
CA VAL A 145 3.90 3.08 45.35
C VAL A 145 4.14 4.58 45.41
N ASN A 146 5.23 5.04 46.04
CA ASN A 146 5.46 6.46 46.33
C ASN A 146 6.67 7.05 45.58
N SER A 147 7.17 6.41 44.53
CA SER A 147 8.31 6.95 43.77
C SER A 147 7.96 8.25 43.03
N THR A 148 8.82 9.27 43.15
CA THR A 148 8.49 10.64 42.76
C THR A 148 8.40 10.85 41.25
N ILE A 149 9.32 10.23 40.49
CA ILE A 149 9.49 10.32 39.02
C ILE A 149 9.35 11.78 38.57
N SER A 150 10.27 12.66 38.96
CA SER A 150 10.18 14.09 38.64
C SER A 150 10.73 14.42 37.24
N PRO A 151 10.30 15.52 36.60
CA PRO A 151 10.90 15.99 35.36
C PRO A 151 12.40 16.30 35.48
N ASP A 152 12.84 16.85 36.61
CA ASP A 152 14.25 17.22 36.83
C ASP A 152 15.13 15.97 36.96
N ASP A 153 14.66 14.97 37.71
CA ASP A 153 15.35 13.68 37.81
C ASP A 153 15.44 12.99 36.45
N LEU A 154 14.35 12.99 35.69
CA LEU A 154 14.30 12.38 34.37
C LEU A 154 15.27 13.08 33.40
N ALA A 155 15.31 14.42 33.44
CA ALA A 155 16.26 15.20 32.65
C ALA A 155 17.73 14.85 32.97
N SER A 156 18.04 14.55 34.23
CA SER A 156 19.39 14.13 34.64
C SER A 156 19.72 12.70 34.17
N GLU A 157 18.78 11.76 34.33
CA GLU A 157 18.98 10.35 33.98
C GLU A 157 19.03 10.08 32.49
N PHE A 158 18.42 10.94 31.67
CA PHE A 158 18.52 10.81 30.22
C PHE A 158 19.97 10.75 29.73
N SER A 159 20.88 11.50 30.35
CA SER A 159 22.29 11.46 29.97
C SER A 159 22.95 10.11 30.25
N VAL A 160 22.54 9.44 31.34
CA VAL A 160 23.06 8.13 31.76
C VAL A 160 22.52 7.04 30.84
N VAL A 161 21.20 6.95 30.68
CA VAL A 161 20.56 5.92 29.84
C VAL A 161 20.95 6.09 28.36
N ARG A 162 21.12 7.33 27.88
CA ARG A 162 21.64 7.57 26.53
C ARG A 162 23.08 7.05 26.38
N ASN A 163 23.94 7.26 27.38
CA ASN A 163 25.30 6.72 27.34
C ASN A 163 25.28 5.18 27.34
N GLU A 164 24.39 4.54 28.10
CA GLU A 164 24.21 3.08 28.08
C GLU A 164 23.76 2.59 26.69
N PHE A 165 22.81 3.29 26.07
CA PHE A 165 22.37 3.03 24.70
C PHE A 165 23.53 3.16 23.69
N GLU A 166 24.29 4.25 23.78
CA GLU A 166 25.44 4.51 22.90
C GLU A 166 26.59 3.51 23.13
N MET A 167 26.79 3.05 24.37
CA MET A 167 27.72 1.97 24.69
C MET A 167 27.29 0.65 24.03
N GLY A 168 26.01 0.32 24.02
CA GLY A 168 25.46 -0.84 23.31
C GLY A 168 25.67 -0.75 21.80
N GLU A 169 25.44 0.43 21.22
CA GLU A 169 25.60 0.72 19.78
C GLU A 169 27.06 0.61 19.27
N ASN A 170 28.03 0.52 20.19
CA ASN A 170 29.45 0.30 19.89
C ASN A 170 29.84 -1.19 19.84
N ARG A 171 28.95 -2.12 20.20
CA ARG A 171 29.24 -3.58 20.19
C ARG A 171 28.67 -4.23 18.92
N PRO A 172 29.51 -4.66 17.95
CA PRO A 172 29.04 -5.24 16.69
C PRO A 172 28.06 -6.41 16.86
N THR A 173 28.37 -7.33 17.78
CA THR A 173 27.52 -8.49 18.12
C THR A 173 26.19 -8.06 18.74
N GLY A 174 26.17 -7.10 19.66
CA GLY A 174 24.95 -6.61 20.28
C GLY A 174 24.01 -5.89 19.29
N VAL A 175 24.57 -5.04 18.42
CA VAL A 175 23.79 -4.40 17.36
C VAL A 175 23.25 -5.43 16.36
N LEU A 176 24.06 -6.45 16.04
CA LEU A 176 23.62 -7.54 15.16
C LEU A 176 22.49 -8.35 15.80
N GLU A 177 22.61 -8.69 17.08
CA GLU A 177 21.57 -9.37 17.85
C GLU A 177 20.27 -8.59 17.84
N GLU A 178 20.32 -7.28 18.13
CA GLU A 178 19.13 -6.42 18.07
C GLU A 178 18.43 -6.49 16.71
N ARG A 179 19.19 -6.45 15.60
CA ARG A 179 18.65 -6.48 14.23
C ARG A 179 18.14 -7.86 13.83
N ILE A 180 18.78 -8.92 14.29
CA ILE A 180 18.31 -10.30 14.13
C ILE A 180 16.98 -10.47 14.86
N LEU A 181 16.89 -10.08 16.15
CA LEU A 181 15.66 -10.20 16.95
C LEU A 181 14.53 -9.35 16.38
N SER A 182 14.80 -8.10 15.96
CA SER A 182 13.79 -7.24 15.34
C SER A 182 13.27 -7.77 14.01
N THR A 183 14.03 -8.67 13.36
CA THR A 183 13.63 -9.31 12.10
C THR A 183 12.98 -10.67 12.34
N ALA A 184 13.35 -11.37 13.42
CA ALA A 184 12.75 -12.64 13.82
C ALA A 184 11.31 -12.46 14.29
N TYR A 185 11.01 -11.36 14.99
CA TYR A 185 9.66 -11.05 15.48
C TYR A 185 8.99 -9.94 14.66
N LEU A 186 7.81 -10.23 14.11
CA LEU A 186 7.00 -9.28 13.35
C LEU A 186 6.11 -8.41 14.25
N TRP A 187 5.59 -9.00 15.33
CA TRP A 187 4.57 -8.35 16.17
C TRP A 187 4.93 -8.38 17.65
N HIS A 188 5.56 -9.45 18.11
CA HIS A 188 5.79 -9.65 19.53
C HIS A 188 6.95 -8.80 20.06
N ASN A 189 6.81 -8.29 21.29
CA ASN A 189 7.75 -7.32 21.86
C ASN A 189 9.13 -7.92 22.21
N TYR A 190 9.29 -9.23 22.22
CA TYR A 190 10.62 -9.86 22.33
C TYR A 190 11.57 -9.47 21.17
N GLY A 191 11.04 -8.99 20.04
CA GLY A 191 11.83 -8.39 18.96
C GLY A 191 12.42 -7.01 19.25
N LYS A 192 12.10 -6.40 20.39
CA LYS A 192 12.57 -5.06 20.78
C LYS A 192 13.64 -5.18 21.84
N SER A 193 14.69 -4.35 21.73
CA SER A 193 15.71 -4.26 22.78
C SER A 193 15.12 -3.68 24.06
N THR A 194 15.50 -4.22 25.21
CA THR A 194 15.04 -3.76 26.53
C THR A 194 15.40 -2.31 26.82
N ILE A 195 16.49 -1.80 26.25
CA ILE A 195 16.87 -0.39 26.41
C ILE A 195 15.95 0.56 25.63
N GLY A 196 15.26 0.06 24.60
CA GLY A 196 14.34 0.83 23.77
C GLY A 196 15.00 1.56 22.60
N SER A 197 14.21 2.42 21.95
CA SER A 197 14.72 3.29 20.87
C SER A 197 15.18 4.63 21.43
N ARG A 198 16.26 5.18 20.87
CA ARG A 198 16.79 6.50 21.27
C ARG A 198 15.71 7.58 21.31
N SER A 199 14.84 7.63 20.31
CA SER A 199 13.79 8.65 20.23
C SER A 199 12.74 8.52 21.33
N ASP A 200 12.35 7.31 21.70
CA ASP A 200 11.35 7.10 22.76
C ASP A 200 11.96 7.47 24.13
N ILE A 201 13.21 7.06 24.39
CA ILE A 201 13.95 7.43 25.60
C ILE A 201 14.09 8.95 25.70
N GLU A 202 14.47 9.64 24.62
CA GLU A 202 14.70 11.10 24.65
C GLU A 202 13.40 11.93 24.71
N ARG A 203 12.25 11.35 24.37
CA ARG A 203 10.99 12.11 24.17
C ARG A 203 9.82 11.66 25.04
N VAL A 204 9.99 10.61 25.84
CA VAL A 204 8.92 10.11 26.72
C VAL A 204 8.45 11.19 27.72
N PRO A 205 7.16 11.52 27.77
CA PRO A 205 6.63 12.46 28.76
C PRO A 205 6.62 11.85 30.17
N VAL A 206 6.99 12.65 31.18
CA VAL A 206 6.92 12.26 32.60
C VAL A 206 5.55 11.70 33.01
N PRO A 207 4.39 12.26 32.59
CA PRO A 207 3.08 11.69 32.92
C PRO A 207 2.92 10.24 32.42
N THR A 208 3.38 9.95 31.21
CA THR A 208 3.34 8.60 30.62
C THR A 208 4.19 7.63 31.42
N LEU A 209 5.39 8.03 31.85
CA LEU A 209 6.25 7.22 32.71
C LEU A 209 5.64 6.95 34.09
N LYS A 210 4.98 7.94 34.70
CA LYS A 210 4.23 7.77 35.95
C LYS A 210 3.03 6.83 35.79
N GLU A 211 2.35 6.89 34.64
CA GLU A 211 1.24 5.98 34.34
C GLU A 211 1.72 4.54 34.20
N PHE A 212 2.85 4.31 33.53
CA PHE A 212 3.49 3.01 33.41
C PHE A 212 3.90 2.45 34.79
N TYR A 213 4.55 3.28 35.63
CA TYR A 213 4.89 2.93 37.01
C TYR A 213 3.66 2.50 37.81
N ARG A 214 2.63 3.34 37.88
CA ARG A 214 1.38 3.02 38.59
C ARG A 214 0.65 1.82 38.01
N LYS A 215 0.82 1.53 36.71
CA LYS A 215 0.21 0.37 36.07
C LYS A 215 0.85 -0.90 36.55
N TYR A 216 2.16 -0.99 36.62
CA TYR A 216 2.81 -2.28 36.83
C TYR A 216 3.41 -2.48 38.23
N TYR A 217 3.66 -1.40 38.98
CA TYR A 217 4.19 -1.45 40.34
C TYR A 217 3.04 -1.52 41.34
N GLN A 218 2.53 -2.73 41.53
CA GLN A 218 1.37 -3.03 42.38
C GLN A 218 1.64 -4.31 43.17
N PRO A 219 1.07 -4.47 44.39
CA PRO A 219 1.36 -5.63 45.23
C PRO A 219 0.96 -6.95 44.59
N ASP A 220 -0.16 -7.03 43.86
CA ASP A 220 -0.59 -8.26 43.19
C ASP A 220 0.18 -8.58 41.89
N ASN A 221 1.09 -7.68 41.47
CA ASN A 221 2.00 -7.85 40.34
C ASN A 221 3.47 -7.99 40.78
N ALA A 222 3.72 -8.32 42.05
CA ALA A 222 5.06 -8.40 42.61
C ALA A 222 5.27 -9.65 43.49
N VAL A 223 6.54 -10.01 43.67
CA VAL A 223 7.00 -11.03 44.61
C VAL A 223 8.15 -10.46 45.43
N VAL A 224 8.02 -10.49 46.75
CA VAL A 224 9.11 -10.14 47.68
C VAL A 224 9.79 -11.41 48.15
N VAL A 225 11.10 -11.50 47.95
CA VAL A 225 11.93 -12.61 48.41
C VAL A 225 12.87 -12.11 49.51
N LEU A 226 12.85 -12.74 50.67
CA LEU A 226 13.80 -12.51 51.75
C LEU A 226 14.62 -13.78 51.99
N ALA A 227 15.94 -13.71 51.83
CA ALA A 227 16.84 -14.85 51.94
C ALA A 227 18.06 -14.54 52.82
N GLY A 228 18.46 -15.46 53.72
CA GLY A 228 19.61 -15.28 54.62
C GLY A 228 19.23 -15.25 56.10
N ASP A 229 20.03 -14.55 56.91
CA ASP A 229 19.96 -14.64 58.37
C ASP A 229 18.83 -13.76 58.96
N PHE A 230 17.67 -14.37 59.24
CA PHE A 230 16.54 -13.71 59.89
C PHE A 230 15.59 -14.74 60.53
N LYS A 231 14.68 -14.26 61.38
CA LYS A 231 13.59 -15.07 61.94
C LYS A 231 12.34 -14.94 61.08
N GLU A 232 11.83 -16.08 60.60
CA GLU A 232 10.71 -16.13 59.66
C GLU A 232 9.46 -15.37 60.15
N ALA A 233 9.04 -15.60 61.40
CA ALA A 233 7.85 -14.95 61.97
C ALA A 233 7.99 -13.42 62.11
N GLU A 234 9.20 -12.94 62.43
CA GLU A 234 9.50 -11.52 62.56
C GLU A 234 9.50 -10.83 61.20
N ALA A 235 10.21 -11.42 60.23
CA ALA A 235 10.23 -10.93 58.85
C ALA A 235 8.83 -10.90 58.23
N LEU A 236 8.02 -11.96 58.41
CA LEU A 236 6.66 -12.03 57.90
C LEU A 236 5.77 -10.93 58.51
N SER A 237 5.90 -10.69 59.82
CA SER A 237 5.17 -9.62 60.50
C SER A 237 5.55 -8.23 59.99
N LEU A 238 6.84 -8.00 59.70
CA LEU A 238 7.32 -6.74 59.11
C LEU A 238 6.81 -6.57 57.68
N VAL A 239 6.84 -7.63 56.87
CA VAL A 239 6.31 -7.60 55.51
C VAL A 239 4.81 -7.30 55.52
N ASP A 240 4.02 -7.95 56.37
CA ASP A 240 2.60 -7.65 56.51
C ASP A 240 2.33 -6.21 56.99
N LYS A 241 3.13 -5.72 57.95
CA LYS A 241 3.04 -4.35 58.47
C LYS A 241 3.24 -3.29 57.38
N TYR A 242 4.23 -3.46 56.50
CA TYR A 242 4.61 -2.44 55.52
C TYR A 242 4.02 -2.67 54.14
N PHE A 243 4.19 -3.86 53.58
CA PHE A 243 3.61 -4.19 52.28
C PHE A 243 2.11 -4.49 52.39
N GLY A 244 1.65 -5.14 53.46
CA GLY A 244 0.22 -5.43 53.65
C GLY A 244 -0.64 -4.18 53.85
N ALA A 245 -0.04 -3.07 54.28
CA ALA A 245 -0.69 -1.77 54.35
C ALA A 245 -0.95 -1.12 52.97
N ILE A 246 -0.26 -1.56 51.92
CA ILE A 246 -0.49 -1.08 50.56
C ILE A 246 -1.85 -1.60 50.09
N PRO A 247 -2.78 -0.72 49.66
CA PRO A 247 -4.10 -1.14 49.23
C PRO A 247 -4.02 -2.15 48.08
N LYS A 248 -4.93 -3.13 48.11
CA LYS A 248 -5.14 -4.00 46.96
C LYS A 248 -5.51 -3.13 45.74
N PRO A 249 -4.83 -3.29 44.60
CA PRO A 249 -5.15 -2.50 43.42
C PRO A 249 -6.54 -2.88 42.88
N GLU A 250 -7.28 -1.86 42.45
CA GLU A 250 -8.53 -2.05 41.71
C GLU A 250 -8.28 -2.36 40.23
N ARG A 251 -7.11 -1.95 39.72
CA ARG A 251 -6.71 -2.13 38.33
C ARG A 251 -6.35 -3.58 38.09
N LYS A 252 -6.97 -4.20 37.09
CA LYS A 252 -6.54 -5.50 36.58
C LYS A 252 -5.56 -5.31 35.45
N LEU A 253 -4.47 -6.06 35.47
CA LEU A 253 -3.54 -6.12 34.35
C LEU A 253 -4.10 -7.04 33.27
N GLU A 254 -3.93 -6.62 32.03
CA GLU A 254 -4.34 -7.40 30.87
C GLU A 254 -3.19 -8.32 30.47
N ASP A 255 -3.51 -9.58 30.20
CA ASP A 255 -2.57 -10.51 29.59
C ASP A 255 -2.29 -10.10 28.14
N THR A 256 -1.09 -10.39 27.68
CA THR A 256 -0.70 -10.31 26.27
C THR A 256 -1.51 -11.32 25.45
N TYR A 257 -2.17 -10.84 24.41
CA TYR A 257 -2.92 -11.65 23.44
C TYR A 257 -2.27 -11.67 22.04
N THR A 258 -1.24 -10.86 21.83
CA THR A 258 -0.45 -10.84 20.60
C THR A 258 0.48 -12.04 20.60
N LEU A 259 0.28 -12.97 19.68
CA LEU A 259 1.18 -14.11 19.47
C LEU A 259 2.04 -13.85 18.23
N GLU A 260 3.32 -14.22 18.31
CA GLU A 260 4.18 -14.24 17.12
C GLU A 260 3.72 -15.38 16.19
N PRO A 261 3.46 -15.12 14.89
CA PRO A 261 3.16 -16.17 13.95
C PRO A 261 4.36 -17.10 13.78
N THR A 262 4.08 -18.38 13.48
CA THR A 262 5.13 -19.30 13.04
C THR A 262 5.85 -18.70 11.83
N GLN A 263 7.17 -18.64 11.91
CA GLN A 263 7.99 -18.17 10.79
C GLN A 263 7.83 -19.10 9.58
N ASP A 264 7.65 -18.51 8.41
CA ASP A 264 7.27 -19.18 7.16
C ASP A 264 8.42 -19.31 6.15
N GLY A 265 9.64 -18.91 6.53
CA GLY A 265 10.82 -18.93 5.68
C GLY A 265 12.03 -18.29 6.36
N ALA A 266 13.22 -18.54 5.82
CA ALA A 266 14.44 -17.93 6.32
C ALA A 266 14.40 -16.40 6.16
N ARG A 267 14.92 -15.69 7.17
CA ARG A 267 15.13 -14.24 7.13
C ARG A 267 16.62 -13.92 7.28
N HIS A 268 17.05 -12.79 6.73
CA HIS A 268 18.45 -12.38 6.77
C HIS A 268 18.58 -10.87 6.98
N VAL A 269 19.55 -10.46 7.81
CA VAL A 269 19.94 -9.05 7.98
C VAL A 269 21.42 -8.84 7.68
N GLU A 270 21.72 -7.79 6.94
CA GLU A 270 23.09 -7.37 6.65
C GLU A 270 23.31 -5.96 7.20
N LEU A 271 24.33 -5.79 8.04
CA LEU A 271 24.66 -4.52 8.67
C LEU A 271 26.03 -4.05 8.20
N LYS A 272 26.12 -2.77 7.85
CA LYS A 272 27.38 -2.09 7.49
C LYS A 272 27.55 -0.89 8.41
N ARG A 273 28.49 -0.98 9.35
CA ARG A 273 28.75 0.06 10.35
C ARG A 273 30.24 0.12 10.66
N ASN A 274 30.69 1.21 11.26
CA ASN A 274 32.03 1.26 11.85
C ASN A 274 32.13 0.25 13.01
N GLY A 275 33.27 -0.40 13.15
CA GLY A 275 33.53 -1.44 14.14
C GLY A 275 34.88 -2.11 13.91
N ASP A 276 35.44 -2.69 14.96
CA ASP A 276 36.78 -3.32 14.95
C ASP A 276 36.75 -4.83 14.74
N VAL A 277 35.56 -5.44 14.72
CA VAL A 277 35.34 -6.87 14.47
C VAL A 277 34.14 -7.06 13.54
N ALA A 278 34.17 -8.14 12.75
CA ALA A 278 33.00 -8.65 12.06
C ALA A 278 32.25 -9.62 12.98
N ALA A 279 30.95 -9.82 12.71
CA ALA A 279 30.15 -10.75 13.48
C ALA A 279 29.09 -11.41 12.61
N CYS A 280 28.71 -12.63 12.94
CA CYS A 280 27.55 -13.29 12.36
C CYS A 280 26.76 -14.03 13.43
N GLY A 281 25.50 -14.31 13.16
CA GLY A 281 24.68 -15.12 14.05
C GLY A 281 23.41 -15.66 13.41
N VAL A 282 22.78 -16.57 14.15
CA VAL A 282 21.49 -17.17 13.80
C VAL A 282 20.57 -17.18 15.02
N ALA A 283 19.28 -17.09 14.75
CA ALA A 283 18.19 -17.18 15.70
C ALA A 283 17.12 -18.15 15.22
N TYR A 284 16.57 -18.94 16.14
CA TYR A 284 15.43 -19.82 15.90
C TYR A 284 14.39 -19.61 17.00
N HIS A 285 13.11 -19.46 16.64
CA HIS A 285 12.03 -19.44 17.63
C HIS A 285 11.96 -20.79 18.35
N ILE A 286 11.82 -20.76 19.67
CA ILE A 286 11.72 -21.94 20.55
C ILE A 286 10.49 -21.84 21.47
N CYS A 287 10.21 -22.90 22.23
CA CYS A 287 9.13 -22.90 23.21
C CYS A 287 9.36 -21.90 24.37
N ALA A 288 8.30 -21.60 25.11
CA ALA A 288 8.39 -20.89 26.38
C ALA A 288 9.19 -21.69 27.42
N GLY A 289 9.78 -21.02 28.41
CA GLY A 289 10.60 -21.65 29.46
C GLY A 289 9.85 -22.66 30.34
N THR A 290 8.52 -22.55 30.42
CA THR A 290 7.68 -23.52 31.16
C THR A 290 7.49 -24.85 30.42
N HIS A 291 7.71 -24.87 29.11
CA HIS A 291 7.49 -26.04 28.27
C HIS A 291 8.49 -27.17 28.60
N PRO A 292 8.09 -28.45 28.57
CA PRO A 292 8.99 -29.58 28.88
C PRO A 292 10.25 -29.63 28.00
N ASP A 293 10.17 -29.17 26.75
CA ASP A 293 11.29 -29.20 25.80
C ASP A 293 12.41 -28.21 26.15
N PHE A 294 12.14 -27.18 26.96
CA PHE A 294 13.11 -26.12 27.24
C PHE A 294 14.41 -26.67 27.88
N ALA A 295 14.31 -27.63 28.79
CA ALA A 295 15.49 -28.26 29.39
C ALA A 295 16.36 -29.01 28.37
N ALA A 296 15.75 -29.62 27.34
CA ALA A 296 16.51 -30.26 26.26
C ALA A 296 17.17 -29.23 25.33
N LEU A 297 16.52 -28.09 25.09
CA LEU A 297 17.09 -26.97 24.32
C LEU A 297 18.27 -26.30 25.04
N GLU A 298 18.20 -26.11 26.35
CA GLU A 298 19.33 -25.58 27.14
C GLU A 298 20.53 -26.54 27.12
N VAL A 299 20.29 -27.85 27.26
CA VAL A 299 21.34 -28.86 27.07
C VAL A 299 21.92 -28.81 25.65
N LEU A 300 21.09 -28.62 24.63
CA LEU A 300 21.54 -28.49 23.24
C LEU A 300 22.41 -27.24 23.04
N GLN A 301 22.01 -26.10 23.61
CA GLN A 301 22.77 -24.85 23.57
C GLN A 301 24.18 -25.02 24.16
N GLU A 302 24.29 -25.72 25.30
CA GLU A 302 25.57 -26.05 25.91
C GLU A 302 26.39 -27.02 25.03
N VAL A 303 25.77 -28.05 24.44
CA VAL A 303 26.44 -28.95 23.48
C VAL A 303 26.99 -28.20 22.26
N LEU A 304 26.32 -27.14 21.81
CA LEU A 304 26.77 -26.36 20.67
C LEU A 304 27.95 -25.45 21.02
N THR A 305 27.95 -24.81 22.19
CA THR A 305 28.84 -23.67 22.45
C THR A 305 29.91 -23.89 23.52
N ASP A 306 29.86 -24.96 24.32
CA ASP A 306 30.80 -25.21 25.43
C ASP A 306 32.26 -25.05 24.98
N GLU A 307 33.10 -24.45 25.83
CA GLU A 307 34.53 -24.39 25.59
C GLU A 307 35.25 -25.39 26.52
N PRO A 308 36.07 -26.33 25.99
CA PRO A 308 36.45 -26.54 24.58
C PRO A 308 35.62 -27.63 23.86
N ALA A 309 34.55 -28.12 24.47
CA ALA A 309 33.88 -29.34 24.02
C ALA A 309 32.91 -29.15 22.86
N GLY A 310 32.33 -27.96 22.75
CA GLY A 310 31.17 -27.60 21.97
C GLY A 310 31.40 -27.72 20.47
N ARG A 311 30.33 -28.05 19.75
CA ARG A 311 30.41 -28.30 18.31
C ARG A 311 30.78 -27.07 17.50
N LEU A 312 30.22 -25.90 17.84
CA LEU A 312 30.55 -24.64 17.18
C LEU A 312 31.96 -24.16 17.57
N TYR A 313 32.39 -24.37 18.81
CA TYR A 313 33.77 -24.09 19.22
C TYR A 313 34.78 -24.87 18.37
N LYS A 314 34.59 -26.18 18.23
CA LYS A 314 35.45 -27.04 17.39
C LYS A 314 35.37 -26.73 15.90
N ALA A 315 34.19 -26.32 15.42
CA ALA A 315 33.99 -26.04 14.00
C ALA A 315 34.48 -24.65 13.57
N LEU A 316 34.44 -23.67 14.48
CA LEU A 316 34.70 -22.26 14.15
C LEU A 316 35.95 -21.71 14.84
N VAL A 317 36.15 -21.98 16.14
CA VAL A 317 37.23 -21.39 16.94
C VAL A 317 38.54 -22.16 16.81
N GLU A 318 38.54 -23.49 17.03
CA GLU A 318 39.76 -24.30 16.92
C GLU A 318 40.47 -24.18 15.55
N PRO A 319 39.76 -24.12 14.40
CA PRO A 319 40.38 -23.95 13.09
C PRO A 319 40.77 -22.48 12.78
N GLY A 320 40.44 -21.53 13.67
CA GLY A 320 40.73 -20.11 13.51
C GLY A 320 39.80 -19.33 12.57
N LEU A 321 38.59 -19.84 12.31
CA LEU A 321 37.57 -19.14 11.49
C LEU A 321 36.86 -18.03 12.26
N ALA A 322 36.68 -18.21 13.57
CA ALA A 322 36.10 -17.24 14.49
C ALA A 322 37.00 -17.07 15.72
N SER A 323 36.97 -15.88 16.32
CA SER A 323 37.69 -15.57 17.55
C SER A 323 36.95 -16.09 18.80
N SER A 324 35.62 -16.15 18.72
CA SER A 324 34.75 -16.59 19.80
C SER A 324 33.43 -17.09 19.24
N VAL A 325 32.75 -17.94 20.01
CA VAL A 325 31.36 -18.33 19.80
C VAL A 325 30.62 -18.20 21.12
N VAL A 326 29.41 -17.66 21.08
CA VAL A 326 28.50 -17.57 22.22
C VAL A 326 27.10 -17.94 21.79
N GLY A 327 26.29 -18.43 22.72
CA GLY A 327 24.90 -18.74 22.46
C GLY A 327 24.03 -18.65 23.69
N TYR A 328 22.73 -18.54 23.47
CA TYR A 328 21.74 -18.34 24.52
C TYR A 328 20.42 -19.01 24.14
N ALA A 329 19.78 -19.70 25.09
CA ALA A 329 18.41 -20.16 24.96
C ALA A 329 17.52 -19.35 25.90
N PHE A 330 16.65 -18.50 25.35
CA PHE A 330 15.83 -17.60 26.16
C PHE A 330 14.58 -18.31 26.69
N GLY A 331 14.64 -18.75 27.95
CA GLY A 331 13.54 -19.39 28.70
C GLY A 331 12.49 -18.42 29.22
N LEU A 332 11.85 -17.69 28.31
CA LEU A 332 10.93 -16.60 28.64
C LEU A 332 9.52 -17.09 29.01
N LYS A 333 8.66 -16.19 29.50
CA LYS A 333 7.25 -16.49 29.84
C LYS A 333 6.47 -17.01 28.63
N GLU A 334 6.72 -16.41 27.48
CA GLU A 334 6.14 -16.77 26.18
C GLU A 334 7.20 -17.41 25.27
N PRO A 335 6.84 -18.00 24.12
CA PRO A 335 7.82 -18.55 23.18
C PRO A 335 8.97 -17.59 22.87
N GLY A 336 10.20 -18.03 23.13
CA GLY A 336 11.42 -17.24 23.01
C GLY A 336 12.24 -17.59 21.77
N VAL A 337 13.54 -17.32 21.81
CA VAL A 337 14.50 -17.70 20.76
C VAL A 337 15.72 -18.41 21.35
N GLN A 338 16.35 -19.25 20.54
CA GLN A 338 17.72 -19.67 20.74
C GLN A 338 18.63 -18.98 19.72
N LEU A 339 19.75 -18.44 20.20
CA LEU A 339 20.67 -17.59 19.47
C LEU A 339 22.07 -18.19 19.50
N GLU A 340 22.79 -18.09 18.38
CA GLU A 340 24.20 -18.44 18.27
C GLU A 340 24.93 -17.31 17.52
N PHE A 341 26.06 -16.86 18.05
CA PHE A 341 26.87 -15.78 17.48
C PHE A 341 28.35 -16.15 17.43
N ALA A 342 29.06 -15.58 16.45
CA ALA A 342 30.49 -15.68 16.34
C ALA A 342 31.10 -14.31 16.02
N GLU A 343 32.22 -14.00 16.66
CA GLU A 343 33.05 -12.85 16.30
C GLU A 343 34.15 -13.28 15.35
N VAL A 344 34.36 -12.49 14.31
CA VAL A 344 35.29 -12.75 13.22
C VAL A 344 36.25 -11.57 13.12
N ARG A 345 37.53 -11.85 12.87
CA ARG A 345 38.53 -10.80 12.67
C ARG A 345 38.14 -9.95 11.47
N VAL A 346 38.38 -8.64 11.53
CA VAL A 346 37.96 -7.65 10.52
C VAL A 346 38.48 -7.98 9.11
N GLU A 347 39.63 -8.63 9.03
CA GLU A 347 40.32 -9.05 7.82
C GLU A 347 39.80 -10.36 7.20
N ASP A 348 39.05 -11.15 7.95
CA ASP A 348 38.56 -12.46 7.53
C ASP A 348 37.12 -12.37 6.99
N PRO A 349 36.76 -13.17 5.97
CA PRO A 349 35.40 -13.16 5.43
C PRO A 349 34.43 -13.79 6.43
N VAL A 350 33.42 -13.01 6.83
CA VAL A 350 32.41 -13.44 7.82
C VAL A 350 31.34 -14.38 7.26
N GLN A 351 31.04 -14.32 5.95
CA GLN A 351 29.99 -15.16 5.35
C GLN A 351 30.30 -16.68 5.46
N PRO A 352 31.53 -17.16 5.18
CA PRO A 352 31.88 -18.57 5.42
C PRO A 352 31.70 -19.03 6.86
N VAL A 353 31.85 -18.14 7.85
CA VAL A 353 31.64 -18.45 9.27
C VAL A 353 30.16 -18.65 9.55
N LEU A 354 29.30 -17.78 9.01
CA LEU A 354 27.84 -17.93 9.10
C LEU A 354 27.37 -19.23 8.42
N ASP A 355 27.84 -19.51 7.21
CA ASP A 355 27.47 -20.71 6.47
C ASP A 355 27.86 -21.97 7.25
N LYS A 356 29.06 -21.98 7.85
CA LYS A 356 29.54 -23.10 8.67
C LYS A 356 28.76 -23.22 9.98
N MET A 357 28.39 -22.11 10.61
CA MET A 357 27.52 -22.11 11.79
C MET A 357 26.15 -22.73 11.48
N ILE A 358 25.51 -22.32 10.38
CA ILE A 358 24.25 -22.90 9.91
C ILE A 358 24.39 -24.39 9.63
N GLU A 359 25.47 -24.79 8.94
CA GLU A 359 25.76 -26.20 8.65
C GLU A 359 25.82 -27.04 9.93
N VAL A 360 26.44 -26.54 11.00
CA VAL A 360 26.57 -27.26 12.27
C VAL A 360 25.24 -27.29 13.02
N VAL A 361 24.52 -26.18 13.10
CA VAL A 361 23.26 -26.06 13.86
C VAL A 361 22.12 -26.84 13.21
N GLU A 362 21.97 -26.74 11.88
CA GLU A 362 20.91 -27.45 11.14
C GLU A 362 21.35 -28.86 10.70
N GLY A 363 22.65 -29.18 10.77
CA GLY A 363 23.22 -30.49 10.40
C GLY A 363 23.14 -31.57 11.47
N LEU A 364 22.48 -31.30 12.61
CA LEU A 364 22.41 -32.22 13.75
C LEU A 364 21.71 -33.55 13.44
N GLU A 365 20.85 -33.62 12.42
CA GLU A 365 20.27 -34.89 11.97
C GLU A 365 21.31 -35.81 11.32
N LYS A 366 22.28 -35.23 10.60
CA LYS A 366 23.34 -35.98 9.89
C LYS A 366 24.46 -36.39 10.83
N SER A 367 24.71 -35.59 11.87
CA SER A 367 25.65 -35.89 12.93
C SER A 367 24.91 -35.81 14.28
N PRO A 368 24.22 -36.88 14.69
CA PRO A 368 23.40 -36.86 15.90
C PRO A 368 24.18 -36.51 17.15
N VAL A 369 23.53 -35.82 18.10
CA VAL A 369 24.10 -35.56 19.44
C VAL A 369 24.28 -36.87 20.19
N THR A 370 25.45 -37.07 20.80
CA THR A 370 25.82 -38.30 21.52
C THR A 370 25.43 -38.23 23.00
N ASP A 371 25.30 -39.39 23.65
CA ASP A 371 25.03 -39.46 25.10
C ASP A 371 26.16 -38.80 25.91
N GLU A 372 27.42 -38.90 25.47
CA GLU A 372 28.55 -38.30 26.16
C GLU A 372 28.50 -36.76 26.14
N GLU A 373 28.12 -36.17 24.99
CA GLU A 373 27.94 -34.72 24.85
C GLU A 373 26.82 -34.22 25.77
N VAL A 374 25.68 -34.93 25.77
CA VAL A 374 24.52 -34.60 26.64
C VAL A 374 24.90 -34.72 28.11
N ASP A 375 25.55 -35.80 28.51
CA ASP A 375 25.96 -36.01 29.90
C ASP A 375 26.96 -34.95 30.38
N ARG A 376 27.83 -34.47 29.48
CA ARG A 376 28.78 -33.40 29.78
C ARG A 376 28.06 -32.06 29.99
N ALA A 377 27.17 -31.70 29.07
CA ALA A 377 26.36 -30.50 29.17
C ALA A 377 25.49 -30.50 30.45
N LYS A 378 24.77 -31.61 30.70
CA LYS A 378 23.97 -31.80 31.92
C LYS A 378 24.81 -31.63 33.19
N ARG A 379 25.99 -32.27 33.27
CA ARG A 379 26.86 -32.13 34.45
C ARG A 379 27.28 -30.69 34.68
N LYS A 380 27.54 -29.92 33.63
CA LYS A 380 27.92 -28.50 33.75
C LYS A 380 26.75 -27.67 34.27
N LEU A 381 25.58 -27.77 33.63
CA LEU A 381 24.36 -27.05 34.03
C LEU A 381 23.94 -27.38 35.47
N LEU A 382 23.90 -28.67 35.82
CA LEU A 382 23.56 -29.12 37.18
C LEU A 382 24.59 -28.65 38.21
N LYS A 383 25.89 -28.70 37.88
CA LYS A 383 26.95 -28.17 38.74
C LYS A 383 26.77 -26.66 38.97
N ASP A 384 26.35 -25.90 37.97
CA ASP A 384 26.10 -24.45 38.11
C ASP A 384 24.86 -24.18 38.98
N ILE A 385 23.79 -24.97 38.84
CA ILE A 385 22.61 -24.94 39.73
C ILE A 385 22.99 -25.28 41.18
N ASP A 386 23.74 -26.37 41.40
CA ASP A 386 24.22 -26.78 42.72
C ASP A 386 25.09 -25.71 43.38
N MET A 387 25.92 -25.03 42.59
CA MET A 387 26.74 -23.92 43.07
C MET A 387 25.92 -22.69 43.42
N ALA A 388 24.82 -22.41 42.70
CA ALA A 388 23.89 -21.34 43.04
C ALA A 388 23.14 -21.65 44.36
N LEU A 389 22.66 -22.89 44.52
CA LEU A 389 21.92 -23.36 45.71
C LEU A 389 22.72 -23.27 47.02
N LYS A 390 24.06 -23.25 46.96
CA LYS A 390 24.95 -23.05 48.12
C LYS A 390 24.92 -21.63 48.70
N SER A 391 24.15 -20.71 48.12
CA SER A 391 24.06 -19.33 48.58
C SER A 391 22.61 -18.84 48.53
N SER A 392 21.93 -18.85 49.67
CA SER A 392 20.55 -18.37 49.84
C SER A 392 20.30 -17.00 49.19
N GLY A 393 21.17 -16.02 49.41
CA GLY A 393 21.07 -14.69 48.77
C GLY A 393 21.18 -14.72 47.23
N ARG A 394 21.99 -15.63 46.65
CA ARG A 394 22.07 -15.79 45.18
C ARG A 394 20.81 -16.43 44.62
N VAL A 395 20.27 -17.44 45.32
CA VAL A 395 18.99 -18.05 44.97
C VAL A 395 17.89 -16.99 45.03
N GLY A 396 17.85 -16.19 46.09
CA GLY A 396 16.85 -15.13 46.28
C GLY A 396 16.76 -14.14 45.12
N VAL A 397 17.89 -13.83 44.47
CA VAL A 397 17.94 -12.99 43.26
C VAL A 397 17.67 -13.80 41.99
N ALA A 398 18.24 -15.01 41.85
CA ALA A 398 18.07 -15.85 40.67
C ALA A 398 16.61 -16.30 40.42
N LEU A 399 15.80 -16.38 41.48
CA LEU A 399 14.37 -16.68 41.36
C LEU A 399 13.60 -15.64 40.54
N SER A 400 14.11 -14.41 40.36
CA SER A 400 13.41 -13.38 39.58
C SER A 400 13.12 -13.78 38.14
N GLU A 401 14.03 -14.51 37.47
CA GLU A 401 13.78 -15.00 36.11
C GLU A 401 12.61 -15.99 36.10
N TRP A 402 12.60 -16.96 37.02
CA TRP A 402 11.53 -17.96 37.11
C TRP A 402 10.20 -17.37 37.56
N ILE A 403 10.23 -16.36 38.43
CA ILE A 403 9.06 -15.56 38.80
C ILE A 403 8.49 -14.86 37.54
N GLY A 404 9.35 -14.22 36.73
CA GLY A 404 8.97 -13.60 35.46
C GLY A 404 8.37 -14.59 34.46
N THR A 405 8.98 -15.78 34.34
CA THR A 405 8.49 -16.88 33.49
C THR A 405 7.14 -17.45 33.99
N GLY A 406 6.87 -17.37 35.30
CA GLY A 406 5.52 -17.55 35.86
C GLY A 406 5.46 -17.98 37.33
N ASP A 407 6.45 -18.73 37.82
CA ASP A 407 6.46 -19.26 39.18
C ASP A 407 7.89 -19.61 39.64
N TRP A 408 8.24 -19.23 40.86
CA TRP A 408 9.58 -19.45 41.44
C TRP A 408 9.96 -20.95 41.51
N ARG A 409 8.99 -21.85 41.66
CA ARG A 409 9.23 -23.31 41.75
C ARG A 409 9.71 -23.90 40.43
N LEU A 410 9.56 -23.18 39.32
CA LEU A 410 10.07 -23.61 38.02
C LEU A 410 11.60 -23.80 38.05
N PHE A 411 12.34 -23.07 38.90
CA PHE A 411 13.77 -23.29 39.11
C PHE A 411 14.09 -24.75 39.48
N PHE A 412 13.36 -25.31 40.44
CA PHE A 412 13.56 -26.68 40.91
C PHE A 412 13.03 -27.71 39.91
N LEU A 413 11.86 -27.42 39.31
CA LEU A 413 11.31 -28.29 38.26
C LEU A 413 12.26 -28.38 37.05
N HIS A 414 12.91 -27.28 36.69
CA HIS A 414 13.89 -27.23 35.61
C HIS A 414 15.13 -28.08 35.93
N ARG A 415 15.70 -27.95 37.14
CA ARG A 415 16.76 -28.86 37.64
C ARG A 415 16.35 -30.34 37.49
N ASP A 416 15.17 -30.70 38.00
CA ASP A 416 14.68 -32.09 37.96
C ASP A 416 14.44 -32.59 36.53
N ARG A 417 14.11 -31.69 35.60
CA ARG A 417 14.00 -32.00 34.16
C ARG A 417 15.39 -32.24 33.56
N LEU A 418 16.36 -31.36 33.84
CA LEU A 418 17.74 -31.48 33.38
C LEU A 418 18.35 -32.84 33.77
N GLU A 419 18.15 -33.30 35.00
CA GLU A 419 18.60 -34.61 35.48
C GLU A 419 18.12 -35.76 34.59
N LYS A 420 16.89 -35.65 34.05
CA LYS A 420 16.21 -36.69 33.28
C LYS A 420 16.38 -36.57 31.77
N ILE A 421 16.98 -35.48 31.27
CA ILE A 421 17.19 -35.30 29.82
C ILE A 421 18.04 -36.43 29.25
N THR A 422 17.60 -36.95 28.11
CA THR A 422 18.27 -37.98 27.31
C THR A 422 18.73 -37.40 25.98
N ALA A 423 19.71 -38.04 25.33
CA ALA A 423 20.15 -37.61 24.00
C ALA A 423 19.05 -37.72 22.94
N ASP A 424 18.12 -38.67 23.06
CA ASP A 424 16.95 -38.75 22.19
C ASP A 424 16.08 -37.48 22.25
N GLN A 425 15.84 -36.96 23.46
CA GLN A 425 15.07 -35.72 23.61
C GLN A 425 15.81 -34.51 23.02
N VAL A 426 17.12 -34.43 23.21
CA VAL A 426 17.95 -33.38 22.61
C VAL A 426 17.91 -33.44 21.07
N ARG A 427 17.99 -34.65 20.50
CA ARG A 427 17.85 -34.86 19.05
C ARG A 427 16.46 -34.47 18.54
N GLN A 428 15.40 -34.78 19.29
CA GLN A 428 14.03 -34.44 18.93
C GLN A 428 13.80 -32.93 18.89
N VAL A 429 14.26 -32.18 19.90
CA VAL A 429 14.10 -30.71 19.91
C VAL A 429 14.95 -30.06 18.83
N ALA A 430 16.17 -30.54 18.56
CA ALA A 430 16.99 -30.07 17.45
C ALA A 430 16.24 -30.18 16.11
N ALA A 431 15.71 -31.37 15.81
CA ALA A 431 14.93 -31.62 14.59
C ALA A 431 13.61 -30.84 14.54
N HIS A 432 13.04 -30.48 15.70
CA HIS A 432 11.80 -29.73 15.76
C HIS A 432 11.99 -28.24 15.44
N TYR A 433 12.98 -27.59 16.08
CA TYR A 433 13.14 -26.13 16.07
C TYR A 433 14.17 -25.62 15.05
N PHE A 434 15.25 -26.35 14.76
CA PHE A 434 16.35 -25.86 13.92
C PHE A 434 16.14 -26.22 12.45
N LYS A 435 15.30 -25.41 11.81
CA LYS A 435 14.92 -25.53 10.39
C LYS A 435 15.18 -24.22 9.69
N GLU A 436 15.48 -24.30 8.40
CA GLU A 436 15.61 -23.13 7.54
C GLU A 436 14.36 -22.22 7.59
N SER A 437 13.16 -22.80 7.64
CA SER A 437 11.90 -22.04 7.73
C SER A 437 11.74 -21.24 9.03
N ASN A 438 12.50 -21.58 10.07
CA ASN A 438 12.49 -20.94 11.39
C ASN A 438 13.76 -20.10 11.65
N ARG A 439 14.65 -19.96 10.66
CA ARG A 439 15.95 -19.29 10.81
C ARG A 439 15.85 -17.80 10.54
N THR A 440 16.30 -16.97 11.46
CA THR A 440 16.72 -15.60 11.16
C THR A 440 18.23 -15.49 11.31
N SER A 441 18.92 -15.08 10.26
CA SER A 441 20.38 -14.99 10.23
C SER A 441 20.83 -13.55 10.05
N GLY A 442 22.08 -13.25 10.39
CA GLY A 442 22.61 -11.94 10.08
C GLY A 442 24.13 -11.84 10.09
N VAL A 443 24.61 -10.80 9.43
CA VAL A 443 26.03 -10.47 9.31
C VAL A 443 26.25 -8.98 9.59
N PHE A 444 27.29 -8.70 10.38
CA PHE A 444 27.84 -7.37 10.58
C PHE A 444 29.17 -7.24 9.84
N HIS A 445 29.21 -6.33 8.87
CA HIS A 445 30.40 -5.94 8.12
C HIS A 445 30.97 -4.63 8.70
N PRO A 446 32.14 -4.69 9.35
CA PRO A 446 32.86 -3.49 9.78
C PRO A 446 33.37 -2.73 8.55
N ILE A 447 33.01 -1.45 8.45
CA ILE A 447 33.48 -0.55 7.39
C ILE A 447 33.91 0.79 7.95
N LYS A 448 35.06 1.30 7.48
CA LYS A 448 35.66 2.54 7.99
C LYS A 448 34.87 3.78 7.60
N GLU A 449 34.31 3.80 6.39
CA GLU A 449 33.55 4.91 5.85
C GLU A 449 32.22 4.39 5.29
N PHE A 450 31.15 4.53 6.07
CA PHE A 450 29.79 4.31 5.58
C PHE A 450 29.11 5.66 5.33
N VAL A 451 28.79 5.96 4.08
CA VAL A 451 27.99 7.13 3.74
C VAL A 451 26.53 6.79 3.98
N ARG A 452 25.97 7.28 5.09
CA ARG A 452 24.53 7.18 5.35
C ARG A 452 23.80 8.28 4.61
N SER A 453 22.60 7.99 4.11
CA SER A 453 21.67 9.04 3.69
C SER A 453 21.22 9.82 4.93
N GLU A 454 21.48 11.12 4.96
CA GLU A 454 20.89 12.00 5.96
C GLU A 454 19.41 12.20 5.63
N ILE A 455 18.54 11.84 6.57
CA ILE A 455 17.11 12.15 6.47
C ILE A 455 16.91 13.52 7.12
N PRO A 456 16.55 14.57 6.35
CA PRO A 456 16.35 15.89 6.92
C PRO A 456 15.15 15.88 7.87
N GLU A 457 15.17 16.80 8.84
CA GLU A 457 14.01 17.01 9.72
C GLU A 457 12.78 17.44 8.91
N THR A 458 11.60 17.06 9.39
CA THR A 458 10.34 17.51 8.82
C THR A 458 10.22 19.03 8.99
N PRO A 459 10.19 19.82 7.89
CA PRO A 459 10.09 21.27 8.01
C PRO A 459 8.72 21.68 8.53
N ASP A 460 8.66 22.80 9.24
CA ASP A 460 7.39 23.41 9.63
C ASP A 460 6.67 23.94 8.39
N ALA A 461 5.63 23.21 7.96
CA ALA A 461 4.82 23.57 6.81
C ALA A 461 4.19 24.96 6.94
N VAL A 462 3.81 25.39 8.15
CA VAL A 462 3.20 26.72 8.39
C VAL A 462 4.25 27.82 8.23
N ALA A 463 5.46 27.60 8.75
CA ALA A 463 6.58 28.53 8.55
C ALA A 463 6.96 28.67 7.07
N LEU A 464 6.99 27.55 6.32
CA LEU A 464 7.31 27.55 4.89
C LEU A 464 6.34 28.40 4.06
N ILE A 465 5.05 28.40 4.41
CA ILE A 465 4.02 29.12 3.64
C ILE A 465 3.71 30.52 4.14
N LYS A 466 4.23 30.93 5.32
CA LYS A 466 3.92 32.23 5.95
C LYS A 466 4.16 33.41 5.00
N ASP A 467 5.29 33.39 4.29
CA ASP A 467 5.69 34.44 3.35
C ASP A 467 5.62 33.97 1.89
N TYR A 468 5.10 32.76 1.63
CA TYR A 468 4.96 32.24 0.28
C TYR A 468 3.97 33.08 -0.51
N LYS A 469 4.48 33.69 -1.58
CA LYS A 469 3.66 34.36 -2.59
C LYS A 469 3.60 33.46 -3.81
N GLY A 470 2.41 32.97 -4.12
CA GLY A 470 2.17 32.26 -5.38
C GLY A 470 2.53 33.14 -6.58
N LYS A 471 2.71 32.50 -7.74
CA LYS A 471 2.81 33.25 -9.01
C LYS A 471 1.51 34.01 -9.27
N ALA A 472 1.56 35.00 -10.16
CA ALA A 472 0.35 35.63 -10.66
C ALA A 472 -0.64 34.54 -11.12
N ALA A 473 -1.92 34.73 -10.80
CA ALA A 473 -2.96 33.85 -11.31
C ALA A 473 -2.88 33.84 -12.84
N LEU A 474 -3.15 32.69 -13.45
CA LEU A 474 -3.35 32.62 -14.90
C LEU A 474 -4.45 33.61 -15.30
N SER A 475 -4.36 34.13 -16.52
CA SER A 475 -5.41 34.95 -17.13
C SER A 475 -6.76 34.30 -16.90
N GLU A 476 -7.74 35.11 -16.46
CA GLU A 476 -9.13 34.69 -16.49
C GLU A 476 -9.62 34.76 -17.93
N GLY A 477 -10.41 33.77 -18.35
CA GLY A 477 -11.09 33.86 -19.64
C GLY A 477 -12.29 34.82 -19.56
N GLU A 478 -12.84 35.18 -20.71
CA GLU A 478 -14.07 35.98 -20.76
C GLU A 478 -15.29 35.17 -20.29
N GLU A 479 -16.34 35.88 -19.85
CA GLU A 479 -17.66 35.27 -19.67
C GLU A 479 -18.24 34.91 -21.05
N PHE A 480 -18.42 33.61 -21.30
CA PHE A 480 -18.86 33.11 -22.61
C PHE A 480 -20.18 32.34 -22.50
N ASP A 481 -21.24 32.86 -23.13
CA ASP A 481 -22.51 32.13 -23.26
C ASP A 481 -22.37 30.96 -24.24
N ALA A 482 -22.30 29.74 -23.71
CA ALA A 482 -22.09 28.50 -24.46
C ALA A 482 -23.38 27.98 -25.12
N THR A 483 -24.06 28.82 -25.91
CA THR A 483 -25.23 28.43 -26.71
C THR A 483 -24.86 28.26 -28.19
N PRO A 484 -25.52 27.35 -28.94
CA PRO A 484 -25.25 27.16 -30.37
C PRO A 484 -25.33 28.48 -31.18
N GLN A 485 -26.30 29.32 -30.84
CA GLN A 485 -26.54 30.61 -31.50
C GLN A 485 -25.44 31.63 -31.22
N ASN A 486 -24.98 31.72 -29.97
CA ASN A 486 -23.89 32.64 -29.63
C ASN A 486 -22.57 32.19 -30.28
N ILE A 487 -22.29 30.88 -30.28
CA ILE A 487 -21.15 30.29 -30.99
C ILE A 487 -21.22 30.64 -32.48
N GLU A 488 -22.34 30.35 -33.15
CA GLU A 488 -22.49 30.63 -34.58
C GLU A 488 -22.28 32.10 -34.94
N LYS A 489 -22.83 33.00 -34.12
CA LYS A 489 -22.72 34.45 -34.33
C LYS A 489 -21.27 34.94 -34.30
N ARG A 490 -20.40 34.27 -33.53
CA ARG A 490 -18.99 34.65 -33.36
C ARG A 490 -18.01 33.91 -34.27
N VAL A 491 -18.40 32.75 -34.81
CA VAL A 491 -17.56 32.00 -35.74
C VAL A 491 -17.36 32.78 -37.04
N THR A 492 -16.11 32.94 -37.43
CA THR A 492 -15.75 33.46 -38.76
C THR A 492 -15.34 32.31 -39.67
N ARG A 493 -15.77 32.33 -40.93
CA ARG A 493 -15.42 31.30 -41.93
C ARG A 493 -14.74 31.91 -43.14
N SER A 494 -13.73 31.24 -43.66
CA SER A 494 -13.04 31.66 -44.89
C SER A 494 -12.52 30.47 -45.69
N THR A 495 -12.10 30.72 -46.93
CA THR A 495 -11.50 29.72 -47.82
C THR A 495 -10.21 30.28 -48.38
N LEU A 496 -9.15 29.49 -48.33
CA LEU A 496 -7.83 29.85 -48.86
C LEU A 496 -7.77 29.59 -50.38
N GLY A 497 -6.77 30.16 -51.05
CA GLY A 497 -6.61 30.05 -52.50
C GLY A 497 -6.40 28.62 -53.03
N ASN A 498 -6.01 27.67 -52.16
CA ASN A 498 -5.86 26.25 -52.49
C ASN A 498 -7.13 25.40 -52.27
N GLY A 499 -8.20 25.99 -51.72
CA GLY A 499 -9.47 25.30 -51.41
C GLY A 499 -9.67 24.94 -49.92
N MET A 500 -8.64 25.11 -49.08
CA MET A 500 -8.74 24.83 -47.64
C MET A 500 -9.78 25.73 -46.95
N LYS A 501 -10.65 25.15 -46.12
CA LYS A 501 -11.68 25.87 -45.36
C LYS A 501 -11.25 26.10 -43.92
N LEU A 502 -11.53 27.29 -43.40
CA LEU A 502 -11.23 27.69 -42.02
C LEU A 502 -12.51 28.10 -41.28
N ALA A 503 -12.67 27.68 -40.03
CA ALA A 503 -13.64 28.24 -39.10
C ALA A 503 -12.97 28.60 -37.76
N MET A 504 -13.06 29.87 -37.37
CA MET A 504 -12.35 30.40 -36.21
C MET A 504 -13.33 31.03 -35.23
N LEU A 505 -13.25 30.60 -33.96
CA LEU A 505 -13.96 31.16 -32.82
C LEU A 505 -12.94 31.74 -31.82
N PRO A 506 -12.47 32.98 -32.03
CA PRO A 506 -11.61 33.65 -31.07
C PRO A 506 -12.41 34.03 -29.81
N LYS A 507 -11.90 33.64 -28.65
CA LYS A 507 -12.41 34.01 -27.32
C LYS A 507 -11.31 33.92 -26.27
N GLU A 508 -11.32 34.80 -25.27
CA GLU A 508 -10.37 34.72 -24.17
C GLU A 508 -10.64 33.48 -23.32
N THR A 509 -9.59 32.76 -22.92
CA THR A 509 -9.70 31.51 -22.16
C THR A 509 -8.76 31.53 -20.98
N ARG A 510 -9.07 30.73 -19.96
CA ARG A 510 -8.22 30.64 -18.77
C ARG A 510 -6.83 30.10 -19.16
N GLY A 511 -5.79 30.85 -18.85
CA GLY A 511 -4.41 30.47 -19.20
C GLY A 511 -4.12 30.50 -20.70
N ASP A 512 -4.84 31.36 -21.45
CA ASP A 512 -4.64 31.61 -22.88
C ASP A 512 -4.74 30.35 -23.75
N ALA A 513 -5.49 29.35 -23.30
CA ALA A 513 -5.63 28.04 -23.94
C ALA A 513 -6.30 28.12 -25.33
N VAL A 514 -5.78 27.32 -26.26
CA VAL A 514 -6.29 27.22 -27.63
C VAL A 514 -6.38 25.76 -28.04
N GLN A 515 -7.49 25.42 -28.69
CA GLN A 515 -7.66 24.16 -29.40
C GLN A 515 -7.79 24.41 -30.90
N ALA A 516 -7.08 23.62 -31.71
CA ALA A 516 -7.36 23.48 -33.13
C ALA A 516 -7.62 22.03 -33.52
N VAL A 517 -8.46 21.84 -34.53
CA VAL A 517 -8.73 20.53 -35.15
C VAL A 517 -8.61 20.69 -36.65
N MET A 518 -7.77 19.87 -37.28
CA MET A 518 -7.62 19.81 -38.72
C MET A 518 -8.12 18.46 -39.24
N ARG A 519 -8.84 18.48 -40.35
CA ARG A 519 -9.25 17.30 -41.11
C ARG A 519 -8.69 17.43 -42.52
N ILE A 520 -7.97 16.41 -42.97
CA ILE A 520 -7.38 16.35 -44.31
C ILE A 520 -7.97 15.15 -45.03
N ASN A 521 -8.76 15.39 -46.08
CA ASN A 521 -9.32 14.34 -46.92
C ASN A 521 -8.43 14.12 -48.15
N PHE A 522 -8.17 12.86 -48.52
CA PHE A 522 -7.28 12.53 -49.63
C PHE A 522 -7.67 11.24 -50.35
N GLY A 523 -7.28 11.15 -51.63
CA GLY A 523 -7.45 9.96 -52.45
C GLY A 523 -8.90 9.59 -52.78
N THR A 524 -9.05 8.36 -53.26
CA THR A 524 -10.32 7.72 -53.63
C THR A 524 -10.29 6.26 -53.19
N GLU A 525 -11.43 5.56 -53.24
CA GLU A 525 -11.50 4.12 -53.00
C GLU A 525 -10.43 3.33 -53.79
N GLN A 526 -10.24 3.68 -55.07
CA GLN A 526 -9.28 2.99 -55.91
C GLN A 526 -7.83 3.32 -55.55
N ASP A 527 -7.56 4.53 -55.06
CA ASP A 527 -6.21 4.91 -54.64
C ASP A 527 -5.79 4.14 -53.39
N ILE A 528 -6.67 3.94 -52.41
CA ILE A 528 -6.30 3.28 -51.14
C ILE A 528 -6.46 1.75 -51.17
N ARG A 529 -7.02 1.18 -52.24
CA ARG A 529 -7.14 -0.28 -52.42
C ARG A 529 -5.78 -0.95 -52.37
N GLY A 530 -5.60 -1.88 -51.43
CA GLY A 530 -4.34 -2.59 -51.17
C GLY A 530 -3.33 -1.82 -50.32
N ARG A 531 -3.64 -0.58 -49.90
CA ARG A 531 -2.75 0.29 -49.10
C ARG A 531 -3.33 0.65 -47.71
N GLN A 532 -4.38 -0.06 -47.27
CA GLN A 532 -5.15 0.27 -46.06
C GLN A 532 -4.31 0.26 -44.78
N THR A 533 -3.29 -0.60 -44.69
CA THR A 533 -2.40 -0.65 -43.52
C THR A 533 -1.40 0.50 -43.49
N ALA A 534 -0.95 1.00 -44.66
CA ALA A 534 -0.05 2.15 -44.74
C ALA A 534 -0.78 3.45 -44.34
N VAL A 535 -1.93 3.73 -44.97
CA VAL A 535 -3.20 3.97 -44.27
C VAL A 535 -3.15 4.19 -42.75
N ASP A 536 -3.35 3.09 -42.03
CA ASP A 536 -3.46 3.01 -40.57
C ASP A 536 -2.23 3.56 -39.83
N LEU A 537 -1.02 3.35 -40.38
CA LEU A 537 0.23 3.77 -39.75
C LEU A 537 0.59 5.23 -39.98
N LEU A 538 0.02 5.87 -41.01
CA LEU A 538 0.35 7.23 -41.42
C LEU A 538 0.28 8.27 -40.27
N PRO A 539 -0.77 8.32 -39.42
CA PRO A 539 -0.86 9.31 -38.34
C PRO A 539 0.30 9.21 -37.33
N GLU A 540 0.69 8.00 -36.97
CA GLU A 540 1.79 7.78 -36.03
C GLU A 540 3.13 8.13 -36.69
N MET A 541 3.32 7.71 -37.94
CA MET A 541 4.57 7.87 -38.67
C MET A 541 4.87 9.32 -39.09
N LEU A 542 3.86 10.15 -39.33
CA LEU A 542 4.04 11.59 -39.65
C LEU A 542 4.80 12.35 -38.55
N GLN A 543 4.77 11.84 -37.32
CA GLN A 543 5.40 12.47 -36.16
C GLN A 543 6.81 11.94 -35.87
N ARG A 544 7.27 10.90 -36.58
CA ARG A 544 8.53 10.19 -36.29
C ARG A 544 9.76 10.81 -36.95
N GLY A 545 9.60 11.82 -37.80
CA GLY A 545 10.73 12.55 -38.36
C GLY A 545 10.37 13.37 -39.60
N THR A 546 11.09 14.48 -39.77
CA THR A 546 11.01 15.37 -40.93
C THR A 546 12.40 15.56 -41.55
N LYS A 547 12.49 16.30 -42.65
CA LYS A 547 13.78 16.68 -43.24
C LYS A 547 14.67 17.46 -42.28
N ASN A 548 14.09 18.21 -41.34
CA ASN A 548 14.83 19.12 -40.46
C ASN A 548 14.90 18.63 -39.01
N ARG A 549 14.19 17.55 -38.65
CA ARG A 549 14.06 17.08 -37.26
C ARG A 549 13.96 15.56 -37.16
N THR A 550 14.70 15.03 -36.19
CA THR A 550 14.51 13.68 -35.67
C THR A 550 13.24 13.59 -34.82
N TYR A 551 12.79 12.37 -34.50
CA TYR A 551 11.65 12.15 -33.60
C TYR A 551 11.80 12.89 -32.26
N GLN A 552 12.97 12.75 -31.60
CA GLN A 552 13.25 13.42 -30.33
C GLN A 552 13.14 14.95 -30.45
N GLN A 553 13.72 15.54 -31.49
CA GLN A 553 13.67 16.99 -31.69
C GLN A 553 12.25 17.51 -31.96
N ILE A 554 11.38 16.70 -32.58
CA ILE A 554 9.96 17.03 -32.70
C ILE A 554 9.29 17.06 -31.33
N ARG A 555 9.57 16.07 -30.47
CA ARG A 555 9.03 16.00 -29.09
C ARG A 555 9.50 17.19 -28.24
N ASP A 556 10.79 17.46 -28.23
CA ASP A 556 11.39 18.58 -27.50
C ASP A 556 10.77 19.91 -27.94
N ARG A 557 10.58 20.08 -29.26
CA ARG A 557 9.98 21.30 -29.79
C ARG A 557 8.51 21.47 -29.40
N LEU A 558 7.74 20.38 -29.34
CA LEU A 558 6.36 20.43 -28.84
C LEU A 558 6.31 20.82 -27.35
N ASP A 559 7.23 20.30 -26.52
CA ASP A 559 7.31 20.63 -25.10
C ASP A 559 7.70 22.10 -24.87
N GLU A 560 8.66 22.62 -25.63
CA GLU A 560 9.02 24.05 -25.64
C GLU A 560 7.84 24.96 -26.01
N LEU A 561 7.00 24.49 -26.94
CA LEU A 561 5.79 25.18 -27.39
C LEU A 561 4.58 24.90 -26.46
N LYS A 562 4.76 24.11 -25.39
CA LYS A 562 3.69 23.63 -24.49
C LYS A 562 2.50 23.06 -25.27
N ALA A 563 2.80 22.27 -26.29
CA ALA A 563 1.84 21.82 -27.28
C ALA A 563 1.60 20.31 -27.17
N ASN A 564 0.33 19.91 -27.17
CA ASN A 564 -0.07 18.55 -27.44
C ASN A 564 -0.62 18.48 -28.86
N VAL A 565 0.01 17.64 -29.70
CA VAL A 565 -0.45 17.38 -31.06
C VAL A 565 -0.70 15.89 -31.18
N ARG A 566 -1.89 15.52 -31.67
CA ARG A 566 -2.27 14.13 -31.93
C ARG A 566 -2.78 13.99 -33.35
N PHE A 567 -2.17 13.09 -34.09
CA PHE A 567 -2.66 12.66 -35.39
C PHE A 567 -3.53 11.42 -35.22
N GLY A 568 -4.59 11.31 -36.01
CA GLY A 568 -5.50 10.15 -35.99
C GLY A 568 -6.26 9.99 -37.31
N ARG A 569 -7.16 9.01 -37.36
CA ARG A 569 -8.10 8.87 -38.47
C ARG A 569 -9.36 9.69 -38.20
N ALA A 570 -9.87 10.34 -39.24
CA ALA A 570 -11.11 11.11 -39.20
C ALA A 570 -12.29 10.39 -39.88
N ASP A 571 -12.07 9.22 -40.46
CA ASP A 571 -13.09 8.37 -41.09
C ASP A 571 -12.85 6.87 -40.83
N ARG A 572 -13.82 6.04 -41.21
CA ARG A 572 -13.76 4.58 -41.01
C ARG A 572 -12.94 3.83 -42.07
N VAL A 573 -12.79 4.40 -43.27
CA VAL A 573 -12.17 3.73 -44.43
C VAL A 573 -10.72 4.15 -44.69
N GLY A 574 -10.20 5.15 -43.97
CA GLY A 574 -8.82 5.61 -44.11
C GLY A 574 -8.60 6.55 -45.30
N THR A 575 -9.54 7.46 -45.58
CA THR A 575 -9.35 8.55 -46.56
C THR A 575 -9.37 9.93 -45.92
N ALA A 576 -9.41 10.00 -44.59
CA ALA A 576 -9.34 11.26 -43.86
C ALA A 576 -8.44 11.16 -42.61
N LEU A 577 -7.50 12.11 -42.49
CA LEU A 577 -6.60 12.28 -41.34
C LEU A 577 -7.14 13.39 -40.43
N SER A 578 -7.10 13.19 -39.11
CA SER A 578 -7.33 14.24 -38.12
C SER A 578 -6.01 14.68 -37.49
N VAL A 579 -5.91 15.97 -37.17
CA VAL A 579 -4.84 16.53 -36.32
C VAL A 579 -5.48 17.39 -35.24
N ASP A 580 -5.40 16.92 -34.00
CA ASP A 580 -5.84 17.64 -32.81
C ASP A 580 -4.65 18.39 -32.20
N ILE A 581 -4.80 19.68 -31.99
CA ILE A 581 -3.74 20.57 -31.48
C ILE A 581 -4.28 21.29 -30.23
N ARG A 582 -3.51 21.24 -29.14
CA ARG A 582 -3.77 22.03 -27.92
C ARG A 582 -2.50 22.77 -27.51
N THR A 583 -2.61 24.08 -27.28
CA THR A 583 -1.48 24.94 -26.86
C THR A 583 -2.01 26.26 -26.27
N GLU A 584 -1.17 27.29 -26.16
CA GLU A 584 -1.50 28.63 -25.67
C GLU A 584 -1.35 29.72 -26.76
N ARG A 585 -2.03 30.87 -26.60
CA ARG A 585 -2.15 31.98 -27.59
C ARG A 585 -0.86 32.26 -28.37
N GLY A 586 0.23 32.49 -27.65
CA GLY A 586 1.50 32.91 -28.23
C GLY A 586 2.29 31.80 -28.95
N LYS A 587 1.77 30.57 -29.00
CA LYS A 587 2.49 29.39 -29.51
C LYS A 587 1.79 28.74 -30.71
N LEU A 588 0.49 28.94 -30.87
CA LEU A 588 -0.27 28.22 -31.90
C LEU A 588 0.27 28.41 -33.32
N ALA A 589 0.67 29.61 -33.72
CA ALA A 589 1.23 29.84 -35.06
C ALA A 589 2.50 29.01 -35.31
N GLU A 590 3.38 28.88 -34.32
CA GLU A 590 4.59 28.07 -34.41
C GLU A 590 4.27 26.56 -34.43
N VAL A 591 3.28 26.13 -33.64
CA VAL A 591 2.81 24.74 -33.63
C VAL A 591 2.19 24.37 -34.97
N VAL A 592 1.38 25.25 -35.57
CA VAL A 592 0.84 25.08 -36.92
C VAL A 592 1.97 24.96 -37.95
N GLY A 593 3.03 25.75 -37.80
CA GLY A 593 4.23 25.63 -38.62
C GLY A 593 4.89 24.25 -38.49
N LEU A 594 5.08 23.75 -37.27
CA LEU A 594 5.65 22.42 -37.02
C LEU A 594 4.74 21.30 -37.54
N VAL A 595 3.42 21.39 -37.34
CA VAL A 595 2.45 20.44 -37.91
C VAL A 595 2.49 20.46 -39.43
N SER A 596 2.63 21.64 -40.04
CA SER A 596 2.80 21.76 -41.49
C SER A 596 4.07 21.08 -41.97
N GLU A 597 5.17 21.20 -41.23
CA GLU A 597 6.43 20.50 -41.50
C GLU A 597 6.24 18.97 -41.40
N MET A 598 5.59 18.47 -40.34
CA MET A 598 5.26 17.04 -40.19
C MET A 598 4.41 16.53 -41.37
N LEU A 599 3.43 17.31 -41.83
CA LEU A 599 2.56 16.93 -42.93
C LEU A 599 3.27 16.93 -44.30
N THR A 600 4.10 17.95 -44.57
CA THR A 600 4.65 18.22 -45.90
C THR A 600 6.07 17.70 -46.12
N GLU A 601 6.83 17.51 -45.04
CA GLU A 601 8.26 17.17 -45.08
C GLU A 601 8.62 15.92 -44.26
N SER A 602 7.65 15.10 -43.84
CA SER A 602 7.96 13.82 -43.21
C SER A 602 8.86 12.96 -44.10
N THR A 603 9.87 12.35 -43.51
CA THR A 603 10.85 11.49 -44.21
C THR A 603 10.54 10.01 -44.05
N PHE A 604 9.66 9.65 -43.10
CA PHE A 604 9.37 8.29 -42.65
C PHE A 604 10.67 7.48 -42.43
N PRO A 605 11.48 7.82 -41.41
CA PRO A 605 12.74 7.12 -41.11
C PRO A 605 12.50 5.62 -40.95
N THR A 606 13.33 4.80 -41.60
CA THR A 606 13.13 3.34 -41.66
C THR A 606 13.31 2.67 -40.31
N ASP A 607 14.25 3.14 -39.50
CA ASP A 607 14.46 2.71 -38.12
C ASP A 607 13.23 2.98 -37.24
N GLU A 608 12.67 4.19 -37.30
CA GLU A 608 11.44 4.52 -36.57
C GLU A 608 10.22 3.74 -37.08
N PHE A 609 10.13 3.49 -38.39
CA PHE A 609 9.08 2.66 -38.96
C PHE A 609 9.10 1.24 -38.40
N GLU A 610 10.28 0.61 -38.27
CA GLU A 610 10.39 -0.73 -37.70
C GLU A 610 10.04 -0.76 -36.20
N ILE A 611 10.36 0.31 -35.45
CA ILE A 611 9.93 0.47 -34.05
C ILE A 611 8.40 0.52 -33.97
N VAL A 612 7.77 1.44 -34.72
CA VAL A 612 6.32 1.60 -34.76
C VAL A 612 5.64 0.29 -35.17
N LYS A 613 6.14 -0.37 -36.20
CA LYS A 613 5.64 -1.67 -36.67
C LYS A 613 5.70 -2.73 -35.58
N LYS A 614 6.83 -2.84 -34.87
CA LYS A 614 7.00 -3.78 -33.76
C LYS A 614 6.04 -3.47 -32.60
N GLU A 615 5.91 -2.21 -32.20
CA GLU A 615 4.98 -1.79 -31.14
C GLU A 615 3.52 -2.13 -31.48
N ASN A 616 3.13 -1.85 -32.73
CA ASN A 616 1.80 -2.18 -33.23
C ASN A 616 1.56 -3.70 -33.31
N LEU A 617 2.57 -4.49 -33.73
CA LEU A 617 2.50 -5.95 -33.74
C LEU A 617 2.30 -6.52 -32.33
N THR A 618 3.13 -6.12 -31.36
CA THR A 618 2.99 -6.57 -29.97
C THR A 618 1.59 -6.27 -29.43
N ARG A 619 1.09 -5.04 -29.67
CA ARG A 619 -0.26 -4.63 -29.23
C ARG A 619 -1.37 -5.47 -29.86
N MET A 620 -1.25 -5.83 -31.14
CA MET A 620 -2.23 -6.70 -31.81
C MET A 620 -2.10 -8.15 -31.35
N GLU A 621 -0.89 -8.65 -31.09
CA GLU A 621 -0.66 -10.00 -30.56
C GLU A 621 -1.28 -10.19 -29.16
N GLU A 622 -1.20 -9.17 -28.30
CA GLU A 622 -1.91 -9.16 -27.01
C GLU A 622 -3.45 -9.26 -27.18
N GLN A 623 -4.00 -8.62 -28.22
CA GLN A 623 -5.43 -8.60 -28.50
C GLN A 623 -5.98 -9.95 -28.98
N ILE A 624 -5.15 -10.87 -29.50
CA ILE A 624 -5.59 -12.20 -29.99
C ILE A 624 -6.36 -12.96 -28.91
N SER A 625 -5.99 -12.77 -27.64
CA SER A 625 -6.63 -13.44 -26.51
C SER A 625 -7.54 -12.52 -25.68
N ASP A 626 -7.66 -11.24 -26.05
CA ASP A 626 -8.44 -10.26 -25.29
C ASP A 626 -9.94 -10.36 -25.60
N PRO A 627 -10.80 -10.67 -24.61
CA PRO A 627 -12.24 -10.83 -24.85
C PRO A 627 -12.90 -9.57 -25.44
N GLN A 628 -12.43 -8.38 -25.05
CA GLN A 628 -13.01 -7.12 -25.51
C GLN A 628 -12.67 -6.84 -26.97
N ALA A 629 -11.40 -6.95 -27.35
CA ALA A 629 -10.97 -6.80 -28.73
C ALA A 629 -11.73 -7.76 -29.66
N LEU A 630 -11.81 -9.04 -29.29
CA LEU A 630 -12.49 -10.06 -30.08
C LEU A 630 -13.99 -9.79 -30.24
N ALA A 631 -14.69 -9.40 -29.16
CA ALA A 631 -16.12 -9.10 -29.21
C ALA A 631 -16.43 -7.91 -30.13
N PHE A 632 -15.69 -6.81 -30.00
CA PHE A 632 -15.91 -5.62 -30.84
C PHE A 632 -15.53 -5.86 -32.30
N VAL A 633 -14.39 -6.53 -32.56
CA VAL A 633 -14.00 -6.91 -33.93
C VAL A 633 -15.07 -7.81 -34.56
N HIS A 634 -15.59 -8.79 -33.83
CA HIS A 634 -16.67 -9.65 -34.32
C HIS A 634 -17.93 -8.85 -34.68
N MET A 635 -18.42 -7.99 -33.78
CA MET A 635 -19.60 -7.18 -34.03
C MET A 635 -19.42 -6.25 -35.25
N THR A 636 -18.30 -5.54 -35.33
CA THR A 636 -18.04 -4.63 -36.46
C THR A 636 -17.89 -5.39 -37.78
N ARG A 637 -17.26 -6.58 -37.78
CA ARG A 637 -17.16 -7.45 -38.96
C ARG A 637 -18.52 -7.96 -39.43
N ALA A 638 -19.32 -8.51 -38.51
CA ALA A 638 -20.64 -9.05 -38.83
C ALA A 638 -21.58 -7.99 -39.41
N LEU A 639 -21.47 -6.75 -38.93
CA LEU A 639 -22.24 -5.60 -39.42
C LEU A 639 -21.67 -4.94 -40.68
N SER A 640 -20.50 -5.37 -41.17
CA SER A 640 -19.84 -4.81 -42.35
C SER A 640 -19.31 -5.91 -43.28
N PRO A 641 -20.18 -6.76 -43.87
CA PRO A 641 -19.81 -7.95 -44.63
C PRO A 641 -19.31 -7.62 -46.05
N TRP A 642 -18.20 -6.89 -46.16
CA TRP A 642 -17.54 -6.60 -47.43
C TRP A 642 -16.55 -7.73 -47.81
N PRO A 643 -16.26 -7.94 -49.12
CA PRO A 643 -15.19 -8.83 -49.56
C PRO A 643 -13.81 -8.39 -49.04
N SER A 644 -12.86 -9.33 -48.88
CA SER A 644 -11.54 -9.06 -48.31
C SER A 644 -10.66 -8.11 -49.13
N ASP A 645 -10.95 -7.95 -50.42
CA ASP A 645 -10.28 -7.02 -51.35
C ASP A 645 -10.92 -5.62 -51.38
N ASP A 646 -12.01 -5.40 -50.64
CA ASP A 646 -12.67 -4.11 -50.49
C ASP A 646 -12.00 -3.25 -49.38
N VAL A 647 -11.99 -1.93 -49.57
CA VAL A 647 -11.44 -0.98 -48.59
C VAL A 647 -12.27 -0.86 -47.31
N ARG A 648 -13.54 -1.28 -47.35
CA ARG A 648 -14.48 -1.30 -46.20
C ARG A 648 -14.40 -2.60 -45.40
N TYR A 649 -13.57 -3.54 -45.83
CA TYR A 649 -13.34 -4.78 -45.12
C TYR A 649 -12.71 -4.54 -43.76
N VAL A 650 -13.26 -5.19 -42.73
CA VAL A 650 -12.72 -5.16 -41.37
C VAL A 650 -11.96 -6.48 -41.17
N PRO A 651 -10.62 -6.52 -41.07
CA PRO A 651 -9.87 -7.76 -40.91
C PRO A 651 -10.03 -8.38 -39.51
N THR A 652 -9.72 -9.67 -39.37
CA THR A 652 -9.48 -10.28 -38.06
C THR A 652 -8.17 -9.72 -37.48
N ILE A 653 -7.91 -10.00 -36.21
CA ILE A 653 -6.66 -9.57 -35.56
C ILE A 653 -5.47 -10.22 -36.28
N GLU A 654 -5.57 -11.50 -36.62
CA GLU A 654 -4.55 -12.28 -37.33
C GLU A 654 -4.33 -11.78 -38.75
N GLU A 655 -5.40 -11.55 -39.52
CA GLU A 655 -5.33 -10.92 -40.84
C GLU A 655 -4.68 -9.53 -40.77
N GLY A 656 -4.99 -8.77 -39.72
CA GLY A 656 -4.38 -7.48 -39.44
C GLY A 656 -2.89 -7.56 -39.15
N ILE A 657 -2.46 -8.55 -38.36
CA ILE A 657 -1.05 -8.83 -38.07
C ILE A 657 -0.30 -9.20 -39.36
N GLU A 658 -0.88 -10.05 -40.20
CA GLU A 658 -0.27 -10.43 -41.48
C GLU A 658 -0.13 -9.21 -42.41
N ARG A 659 -1.19 -8.39 -42.53
CA ARG A 659 -1.15 -7.14 -43.29
C ARG A 659 -0.08 -6.19 -42.76
N LEU A 660 0.05 -6.05 -41.44
CA LEU A 660 1.07 -5.23 -40.80
C LEU A 660 2.49 -5.76 -41.05
N ARG A 661 2.70 -7.08 -41.03
CA ARG A 661 4.00 -7.68 -41.38
C ARG A 661 4.42 -7.38 -42.82
N ASN A 662 3.47 -7.30 -43.74
CA ASN A 662 3.71 -7.10 -45.17
C ASN A 662 3.78 -5.62 -45.62
N VAL A 663 3.42 -4.66 -44.76
CA VAL A 663 3.47 -3.23 -45.12
C VAL A 663 4.91 -2.72 -45.25
N ASN A 664 5.15 -1.85 -46.23
CA ASN A 664 6.44 -1.23 -46.51
C ASN A 664 6.40 0.29 -46.29
N VAL A 665 7.49 0.87 -45.76
CA VAL A 665 7.65 2.32 -45.58
C VAL A 665 7.47 3.12 -46.89
N ASP A 666 7.80 2.53 -48.04
CA ASP A 666 7.62 3.18 -49.34
C ASP A 666 6.14 3.38 -49.71
N ASP A 667 5.23 2.57 -49.16
CA ASP A 667 3.78 2.79 -49.31
C ASP A 667 3.37 4.12 -48.65
N LEU A 668 3.87 4.41 -47.45
CA LEU A 668 3.61 5.67 -46.74
C LEU A 668 4.17 6.87 -47.49
N LYS A 669 5.40 6.77 -48.00
CA LYS A 669 6.02 7.80 -48.85
C LYS A 669 5.18 8.06 -50.11
N SER A 670 4.69 7.00 -50.75
CA SER A 670 3.84 7.12 -51.94
C SER A 670 2.51 7.80 -51.63
N ILE A 671 1.87 7.48 -50.51
CA ILE A 671 0.60 8.10 -50.09
C ILE A 671 0.80 9.59 -49.84
N GLN A 672 1.84 9.98 -49.10
CA GLN A 672 2.13 11.38 -48.83
C GLN A 672 2.37 12.15 -50.13
N LYS A 673 3.17 11.57 -51.05
CA LYS A 673 3.53 12.21 -52.32
C LYS A 673 2.37 12.31 -53.31
N ASP A 674 1.59 11.24 -53.46
CA ASP A 674 0.65 11.09 -54.57
C ASP A 674 -0.78 11.47 -54.20
N LEU A 675 -1.14 11.48 -52.90
CA LEU A 675 -2.52 11.66 -52.44
C LEU A 675 -2.69 12.85 -51.50
N MET A 676 -1.75 13.10 -50.59
CA MET A 676 -1.92 14.13 -49.56
C MET A 676 -1.73 15.54 -50.13
N GLY A 677 -2.57 16.46 -49.66
CA GLY A 677 -2.46 17.89 -49.91
C GLY A 677 -3.60 18.65 -49.23
N ALA A 678 -3.50 19.98 -49.19
CA ALA A 678 -4.43 20.82 -48.45
C ALA A 678 -5.67 21.28 -49.26
N SER A 679 -5.91 20.75 -50.47
CA SER A 679 -7.03 21.19 -51.31
C SER A 679 -8.40 20.72 -50.82
N HIS A 680 -8.45 19.68 -50.00
CA HIS A 680 -9.67 19.13 -49.39
C HIS A 680 -9.51 19.04 -47.86
N THR A 681 -9.19 20.19 -47.26
CA THR A 681 -8.84 20.29 -45.84
C THR A 681 -9.72 21.31 -45.13
N GLU A 682 -10.15 20.96 -43.92
CA GLU A 682 -10.87 21.81 -43.00
C GLU A 682 -10.05 22.01 -41.73
N MET A 683 -9.87 23.25 -41.28
CA MET A 683 -9.27 23.52 -39.97
C MET A 683 -10.18 24.42 -39.16
N THR A 684 -10.33 24.08 -37.88
CA THR A 684 -11.05 24.89 -36.91
C THR A 684 -10.16 25.26 -35.75
N VAL A 685 -10.39 26.45 -35.20
CA VAL A 685 -9.63 26.98 -34.05
C VAL A 685 -10.61 27.64 -33.09
N VAL A 686 -10.53 27.25 -31.81
CA VAL A 686 -11.37 27.74 -30.73
C VAL A 686 -10.48 28.08 -29.54
N GLY A 687 -10.69 29.27 -28.97
CA GLY A 687 -9.95 29.74 -27.80
C GLY A 687 -9.22 31.05 -28.06
N ASP A 688 -8.13 31.29 -27.33
CA ASP A 688 -7.47 32.60 -27.31
C ASP A 688 -6.35 32.70 -28.35
N PHE A 689 -6.64 33.22 -29.54
CA PHE A 689 -5.65 33.36 -30.62
C PHE A 689 -5.90 34.61 -31.49
N ASP A 690 -4.91 35.00 -32.29
CA ASP A 690 -5.09 36.01 -33.34
C ASP A 690 -5.46 35.33 -34.66
N ALA A 691 -6.67 35.59 -35.16
CA ALA A 691 -7.17 34.94 -36.38
C ALA A 691 -6.32 35.27 -37.62
N GLY A 692 -5.71 36.45 -37.68
CA GLY A 692 -4.84 36.87 -38.77
C GLY A 692 -3.51 36.11 -38.76
N GLU A 693 -2.87 35.99 -37.59
CA GLU A 693 -1.63 35.22 -37.43
C GLU A 693 -1.82 33.75 -37.78
N ILE A 694 -2.91 33.13 -37.30
CA ILE A 694 -3.16 31.72 -37.61
C ILE A 694 -3.44 31.53 -39.10
N LYS A 695 -4.22 32.42 -39.72
CA LYS A 695 -4.45 32.38 -41.17
C LYS A 695 -3.13 32.48 -41.94
N GLN A 696 -2.24 33.39 -41.57
CA GLN A 696 -0.91 33.52 -42.20
C GLN A 696 -0.03 32.28 -41.99
N ALA A 697 -0.03 31.70 -40.78
CA ALA A 697 0.74 30.50 -40.49
C ALA A 697 0.26 29.31 -41.36
N VAL A 698 -1.05 29.14 -41.49
CA VAL A 698 -1.64 28.11 -42.36
C VAL A 698 -1.37 28.39 -43.83
N GLU A 699 -1.53 29.63 -44.31
CA GLU A 699 -1.23 30.00 -45.69
C GLU A 699 0.25 29.77 -46.04
N LYS A 700 1.17 30.10 -45.13
CA LYS A 700 2.60 29.89 -45.29
C LYS A 700 2.96 28.40 -45.33
N GLY A 701 2.40 27.60 -44.42
CA GLY A 701 2.72 26.18 -44.28
C GLY A 701 2.04 25.27 -45.31
N LEU A 702 0.78 25.55 -45.63
CA LEU A 702 -0.09 24.63 -46.40
C LEU A 702 -0.74 25.30 -47.63
N GLY A 703 -0.68 26.62 -47.76
CA GLY A 703 -1.37 27.35 -48.84
C GLY A 703 -0.86 27.03 -50.25
N SER A 704 0.39 26.62 -50.40
CA SER A 704 0.96 26.14 -51.68
C SER A 704 0.88 24.63 -51.86
N TRP A 705 0.55 23.87 -50.80
CA TRP A 705 0.51 22.41 -50.82
C TRP A 705 -0.85 21.93 -51.36
N LYS A 706 -0.92 21.72 -52.67
CA LYS A 706 -2.14 21.27 -53.36
C LYS A 706 -2.24 19.75 -53.39
N SER A 707 -3.46 19.22 -53.30
CA SER A 707 -3.71 17.78 -53.47
C SER A 707 -3.34 17.35 -54.89
N PRO A 708 -2.44 16.36 -55.08
CA PRO A 708 -2.01 15.92 -56.41
C PRO A 708 -3.15 15.28 -57.22
N LYS A 709 -4.12 14.67 -56.52
CA LYS A 709 -5.33 14.09 -57.08
C LYS A 709 -6.57 14.67 -56.42
N ALA A 710 -7.69 14.62 -57.15
CA ALA A 710 -8.99 14.98 -56.60
C ALA A 710 -9.43 13.96 -55.54
N TYR A 711 -9.97 14.46 -54.43
CA TYR A 711 -10.59 13.61 -53.42
C TYR A 711 -11.97 13.14 -53.88
N LYS A 712 -12.27 11.85 -53.65
CA LYS A 712 -13.63 11.31 -53.74
C LYS A 712 -13.91 10.47 -52.51
N ARG A 713 -14.93 10.87 -51.74
CA ARG A 713 -15.43 10.14 -50.58
C ARG A 713 -15.78 8.70 -50.93
N VAL A 714 -15.42 7.77 -50.05
CA VAL A 714 -15.86 6.37 -50.11
C VAL A 714 -17.19 6.24 -49.36
N GLU A 715 -18.20 5.69 -50.02
CA GLU A 715 -19.53 5.53 -49.44
C GLU A 715 -19.63 4.26 -48.60
N VAL A 716 -20.30 4.34 -47.44
CA VAL A 716 -20.57 3.19 -46.57
C VAL A 716 -22.10 3.05 -46.38
N PRO A 717 -22.82 2.62 -47.43
CA PRO A 717 -24.28 2.54 -47.40
C PRO A 717 -24.77 1.51 -46.38
N PHE A 718 -26.00 1.69 -45.90
CA PHE A 718 -26.66 0.74 -45.04
C PHE A 718 -26.81 -0.64 -45.72
N ARG A 719 -26.52 -1.70 -44.96
CA ARG A 719 -26.64 -3.10 -45.37
C ARG A 719 -27.78 -3.77 -44.60
N GLY A 720 -28.96 -3.80 -45.21
CA GLY A 720 -30.18 -4.38 -44.63
C GLY A 720 -30.20 -5.90 -44.58
N ASP A 721 -29.30 -6.54 -45.33
CA ASP A 721 -29.20 -7.99 -45.55
C ASP A 721 -28.47 -8.74 -44.42
N VAL A 722 -27.94 -8.03 -43.41
CA VAL A 722 -27.31 -8.67 -42.26
C VAL A 722 -28.35 -9.42 -41.43
N THR A 723 -28.16 -10.73 -41.29
CA THR A 723 -28.94 -11.59 -40.40
C THR A 723 -28.41 -11.51 -38.98
N GLY A 724 -29.30 -11.41 -38.00
CA GLY A 724 -28.93 -11.49 -36.58
C GLY A 724 -28.42 -12.88 -36.21
N GLY A 725 -27.81 -13.01 -35.04
CA GLY A 725 -27.26 -14.27 -34.55
C GLY A 725 -26.53 -14.10 -33.22
N GLU A 726 -26.20 -15.22 -32.59
CA GLU A 726 -25.45 -15.25 -31.34
C GLU A 726 -24.13 -16.00 -31.54
N THR A 727 -23.03 -15.39 -31.08
CA THR A 727 -21.70 -15.98 -31.15
C THR A 727 -21.09 -16.08 -29.76
N VAL A 728 -20.47 -17.22 -29.44
CA VAL A 728 -19.65 -17.40 -28.24
C VAL A 728 -18.18 -17.53 -28.64
N ILE A 729 -17.36 -16.59 -28.18
CA ILE A 729 -15.92 -16.56 -28.38
C ILE A 729 -15.26 -17.00 -27.06
N SER A 730 -14.61 -18.17 -27.08
CA SER A 730 -13.94 -18.69 -25.90
C SER A 730 -12.53 -18.11 -25.80
N THR A 731 -12.21 -17.49 -24.67
CA THR A 731 -10.87 -16.99 -24.33
C THR A 731 -10.41 -17.65 -23.02
N PRO A 732 -9.79 -18.85 -23.10
CA PRO A 732 -9.38 -19.60 -21.91
C PRO A 732 -8.49 -18.77 -20.97
N ASP A 733 -8.63 -19.02 -19.66
CA ASP A 733 -7.88 -18.36 -18.59
C ASP A 733 -8.06 -16.83 -18.51
N LYS A 734 -9.10 -16.27 -19.14
CA LYS A 734 -9.50 -14.86 -18.99
C LYS A 734 -10.63 -14.72 -17.96
N PRO A 735 -10.37 -14.14 -16.78
CA PRO A 735 -11.36 -14.02 -15.71
C PRO A 735 -12.50 -13.03 -16.04
N MET A 736 -12.27 -12.14 -17.01
CA MET A 736 -13.21 -11.13 -17.47
C MET A 736 -13.87 -11.55 -18.78
N ALA A 737 -15.14 -11.20 -18.94
CA ALA A 737 -15.93 -11.42 -20.13
C ALA A 737 -16.63 -10.15 -20.60
N ILE A 738 -16.85 -10.06 -21.91
CA ILE A 738 -17.62 -9.02 -22.58
C ILE A 738 -18.89 -9.63 -23.17
N VAL A 739 -20.01 -8.98 -22.90
CA VAL A 739 -21.30 -9.27 -23.54
C VAL A 739 -21.67 -8.07 -24.41
N GLY A 740 -22.09 -8.31 -25.65
CA GLY A 740 -22.37 -7.27 -26.63
C GLY A 740 -23.57 -7.61 -27.51
N SER A 741 -24.29 -6.58 -27.94
CA SER A 741 -25.43 -6.69 -28.85
C SER A 741 -25.48 -5.46 -29.75
N ALA A 742 -25.46 -5.64 -31.06
CA ALA A 742 -25.36 -4.55 -32.01
C ALA A 742 -26.16 -4.78 -33.30
N LEU A 743 -26.57 -3.69 -33.96
CA LEU A 743 -27.14 -3.70 -35.31
C LEU A 743 -26.79 -2.42 -36.06
N ASN A 744 -26.95 -2.47 -37.39
CA ASN A 744 -27.03 -1.26 -38.20
C ASN A 744 -28.49 -0.84 -38.41
N ALA A 745 -28.74 0.45 -38.39
CA ALA A 745 -30.02 1.07 -38.72
C ALA A 745 -29.86 1.96 -39.95
N GLU A 746 -30.91 2.02 -40.78
CA GLU A 746 -30.99 2.93 -41.92
C GLU A 746 -31.38 4.34 -41.42
N LEU A 747 -30.40 5.01 -40.81
CA LEU A 747 -30.59 6.29 -40.13
C LEU A 747 -29.38 7.19 -40.37
N ARG A 748 -29.63 8.46 -40.72
CA ARG A 748 -28.65 9.54 -40.74
C ARG A 748 -28.91 10.54 -39.61
N ASP A 749 -27.90 11.30 -39.23
CA ASP A 749 -28.00 12.28 -38.15
C ASP A 749 -28.92 13.49 -38.42
N ASP A 750 -29.41 13.66 -39.65
CA ASP A 750 -30.39 14.68 -40.04
C ASP A 750 -31.78 14.11 -40.39
N ASP A 751 -31.98 12.79 -40.23
CA ASP A 751 -33.29 12.19 -40.41
C ASP A 751 -34.22 12.57 -39.22
N PRO A 752 -35.54 12.75 -39.45
CA PRO A 752 -36.50 13.15 -38.40
C PRO A 752 -36.55 12.23 -37.17
N ASP A 753 -36.14 10.98 -37.33
CA ASP A 753 -36.13 9.96 -36.28
C ASP A 753 -34.87 10.04 -35.38
N TYR A 754 -33.81 10.72 -35.82
CA TYR A 754 -32.54 10.73 -35.09
C TYR A 754 -32.63 11.33 -33.67
N PRO A 755 -33.34 12.47 -33.43
CA PRO A 755 -33.50 13.01 -32.07
C PRO A 755 -34.10 11.98 -31.09
N ALA A 756 -35.11 11.24 -31.53
CA ALA A 756 -35.77 10.21 -30.74
C ALA A 756 -34.84 9.02 -30.46
N MET A 757 -34.11 8.54 -31.48
CA MET A 757 -33.15 7.45 -31.32
C MET A 757 -31.98 7.82 -30.40
N HIS A 758 -31.49 9.07 -30.51
CA HIS A 758 -30.40 9.57 -29.67
C HIS A 758 -30.82 9.66 -28.20
N LEU A 759 -32.03 10.15 -27.91
CA LEU A 759 -32.55 10.21 -26.54
C LEU A 759 -32.87 8.81 -25.97
N ALA A 760 -33.38 7.89 -26.79
CA ALA A 760 -33.58 6.50 -26.40
C ALA A 760 -32.27 5.84 -25.95
N ASN A 761 -31.17 6.07 -26.67
CA ASN A 761 -29.85 5.60 -26.27
C ASN A 761 -29.37 6.21 -24.93
N TYR A 762 -29.68 7.49 -24.67
CA TYR A 762 -29.34 8.14 -23.41
C TYR A 762 -30.03 7.49 -22.20
N ILE A 763 -31.29 7.10 -22.37
CA ILE A 763 -32.07 6.36 -21.36
C ILE A 763 -31.53 4.93 -21.21
N LEU A 764 -31.20 4.27 -22.32
CA LEU A 764 -30.77 2.87 -22.29
C LEU A 764 -29.39 2.69 -21.64
N GLY A 765 -28.39 3.48 -22.03
CA GLY A 765 -27.01 3.19 -21.63
C GLY A 765 -25.99 4.33 -21.67
N ALA A 766 -26.36 5.56 -22.00
CA ALA A 766 -25.41 6.69 -22.07
C ALA A 766 -25.55 7.72 -20.92
N SER A 767 -26.13 7.32 -19.79
CA SER A 767 -26.27 8.16 -18.59
C SER A 767 -26.02 7.37 -17.30
N ALA A 768 -25.71 8.07 -16.20
CA ALA A 768 -25.45 7.45 -14.90
C ALA A 768 -26.69 6.76 -14.28
N LYS A 769 -27.90 7.14 -14.73
CA LYS A 769 -29.18 6.52 -14.35
C LYS A 769 -29.73 5.58 -15.43
N SER A 770 -28.93 5.24 -16.44
CA SER A 770 -29.40 4.47 -17.58
C SER A 770 -29.84 3.05 -17.19
N ARG A 771 -30.80 2.51 -17.95
CA ARG A 771 -31.40 1.18 -17.70
C ARG A 771 -30.35 0.08 -17.58
N LEU A 772 -29.40 0.02 -18.52
CA LEU A 772 -28.35 -1.01 -18.53
C LEU A 772 -27.43 -0.91 -17.31
N LEU A 773 -26.98 0.29 -16.96
CA LEU A 773 -26.10 0.47 -15.80
C LEU A 773 -26.84 0.17 -14.49
N VAL A 774 -28.08 0.66 -14.33
CA VAL A 774 -28.90 0.40 -13.14
C VAL A 774 -29.18 -1.09 -13.00
N ARG A 775 -29.58 -1.77 -14.07
CA ARG A 775 -29.90 -3.20 -14.03
C ARG A 775 -28.67 -4.06 -13.79
N LEU A 776 -27.69 -4.01 -14.69
CA LEU A 776 -26.57 -4.96 -14.66
C LEU A 776 -25.59 -4.68 -13.51
N ARG A 777 -25.45 -3.43 -13.05
CA ARG A 777 -24.50 -3.09 -11.97
C ARG A 777 -25.18 -2.89 -10.62
N GLN A 778 -26.23 -2.07 -10.54
CA GLN A 778 -26.79 -1.67 -9.24
C GLN A 778 -27.79 -2.68 -8.67
N LYS A 779 -28.67 -3.23 -9.52
CA LYS A 779 -29.71 -4.18 -9.08
C LYS A 779 -29.20 -5.62 -9.02
N GLU A 780 -28.52 -6.07 -10.07
CA GLU A 780 -28.15 -7.48 -10.20
C GLU A 780 -26.68 -7.78 -9.85
N GLY A 781 -25.82 -6.75 -9.74
CA GLY A 781 -24.41 -6.91 -9.36
C GLY A 781 -23.58 -7.76 -10.33
N LEU A 782 -23.98 -7.86 -11.59
CA LEU A 782 -23.35 -8.73 -12.60
C LEU A 782 -22.16 -8.08 -13.31
N SER A 783 -22.18 -6.75 -13.46
CA SER A 783 -21.25 -6.00 -14.32
C SER A 783 -20.52 -4.89 -13.57
N TYR A 784 -19.24 -4.70 -13.89
CA TYR A 784 -18.43 -3.57 -13.44
C TYR A 784 -18.76 -2.28 -14.22
N GLY A 785 -19.17 -2.43 -15.49
CA GLY A 785 -19.53 -1.34 -16.39
C GLY A 785 -20.42 -1.83 -17.52
N ALA A 786 -21.51 -1.10 -17.79
CA ALA A 786 -22.44 -1.41 -18.87
C ALA A 786 -22.91 -0.10 -19.51
N GLY A 787 -23.25 -0.14 -20.79
CA GLY A 787 -23.72 1.04 -21.51
C GLY A 787 -24.15 0.74 -22.94
N SER A 788 -24.56 1.79 -23.65
CA SER A 788 -24.94 1.73 -25.06
C SER A 788 -24.55 2.99 -25.81
N PHE A 789 -24.42 2.88 -27.12
CA PHE A 789 -24.20 4.02 -28.00
C PHE A 789 -24.97 3.90 -29.33
N VAL A 790 -25.29 5.06 -29.90
CA VAL A 790 -25.74 5.22 -31.29
C VAL A 790 -24.74 6.11 -32.00
N GLN A 791 -24.21 5.64 -33.13
CA GLN A 791 -23.33 6.39 -34.01
C GLN A 791 -24.00 6.50 -35.39
N ALA A 792 -24.73 7.59 -35.61
CA ALA A 792 -25.28 7.91 -36.92
C ALA A 792 -24.26 8.66 -37.76
N SER A 793 -24.16 8.31 -39.04
CA SER A 793 -23.34 9.03 -40.01
C SER A 793 -23.95 10.39 -40.34
N SER A 794 -23.12 11.35 -40.73
CA SER A 794 -23.53 12.66 -41.25
C SER A 794 -23.60 12.72 -42.78
N GLU A 795 -23.13 11.68 -43.47
CA GLU A 795 -23.04 11.62 -44.93
C GLU A 795 -23.94 10.51 -45.49
N ASP A 796 -23.69 9.26 -45.09
CA ASP A 796 -24.50 8.09 -45.43
C ASP A 796 -25.67 7.89 -44.47
N ARG A 797 -26.81 7.40 -45.00
CA ARG A 797 -27.95 6.95 -44.17
C ARG A 797 -27.66 5.56 -43.60
N ASN A 798 -26.75 5.53 -42.61
CA ASN A 798 -26.29 4.34 -41.93
C ASN A 798 -25.87 4.71 -40.49
N ALA A 799 -26.38 3.99 -39.50
CA ALA A 799 -26.05 4.18 -38.10
C ALA A 799 -25.75 2.84 -37.42
N MET A 800 -24.82 2.83 -36.47
CA MET A 800 -24.58 1.67 -35.60
C MET A 800 -25.22 1.92 -34.24
N PHE A 801 -26.03 0.97 -33.78
CA PHE A 801 -26.49 0.88 -32.40
C PHE A 801 -25.79 -0.30 -31.73
N ALA A 802 -25.26 -0.11 -30.52
CA ALA A 802 -24.69 -1.19 -29.75
C ALA A 802 -24.88 -1.00 -28.24
N GLY A 803 -25.12 -2.09 -27.52
CA GLY A 803 -25.07 -2.20 -26.07
C GLY A 803 -23.99 -3.18 -25.64
N TYR A 804 -23.38 -2.95 -24.47
CA TYR A 804 -22.33 -3.80 -23.94
C TYR A 804 -22.35 -3.89 -22.40
N GLY A 805 -21.73 -4.94 -21.88
CA GLY A 805 -21.47 -5.15 -20.45
C GLY A 805 -20.13 -5.83 -20.19
N ILE A 806 -19.45 -5.43 -19.13
CA ILE A 806 -18.15 -5.93 -18.68
C ILE A 806 -18.34 -6.67 -17.36
N CYS A 807 -18.12 -7.99 -17.34
CA CYS A 807 -18.45 -8.83 -16.19
C CYS A 807 -17.37 -9.90 -15.94
N ALA A 808 -17.44 -10.58 -14.80
CA ALA A 808 -16.67 -11.81 -14.60
C ALA A 808 -17.20 -12.91 -15.54
N SER A 809 -16.34 -13.79 -16.04
CA SER A 809 -16.71 -14.87 -16.99
C SER A 809 -17.83 -15.77 -16.45
N THR A 810 -17.89 -16.00 -15.13
CA THR A 810 -18.95 -16.76 -14.46
C THR A 810 -20.33 -16.10 -14.51
N ASN A 811 -20.40 -14.78 -14.73
CA ASN A 811 -21.64 -14.01 -14.83
C ASN A 811 -22.07 -13.76 -16.28
N ALA A 812 -21.28 -14.18 -17.27
CA ALA A 812 -21.46 -13.81 -18.67
C ALA A 812 -22.84 -14.19 -19.22
N ASP A 813 -23.35 -15.39 -18.92
CA ASP A 813 -24.67 -15.83 -19.39
C ASP A 813 -25.80 -14.97 -18.82
N LYS A 814 -25.73 -14.64 -17.53
CA LYS A 814 -26.73 -13.78 -16.87
C LYS A 814 -26.64 -12.34 -17.39
N ALA A 815 -25.43 -11.79 -17.49
CA ALA A 815 -25.23 -10.43 -17.99
C ALA A 815 -25.68 -10.29 -19.45
N PHE A 816 -25.43 -11.30 -20.28
CA PHE A 816 -25.89 -11.37 -21.67
C PHE A 816 -27.41 -11.43 -21.77
N ALA A 817 -28.06 -12.26 -20.95
CA ALA A 817 -29.52 -12.33 -20.89
C ALA A 817 -30.11 -10.98 -20.46
N SER A 818 -29.60 -10.37 -19.39
CA SER A 818 -30.09 -9.07 -18.89
C SER A 818 -29.85 -7.92 -19.88
N LEU A 819 -28.71 -7.89 -20.59
CA LEU A 819 -28.44 -6.91 -21.64
C LEU A 819 -29.50 -6.99 -22.76
N ASN A 820 -29.72 -8.20 -23.30
CA ASN A 820 -30.63 -8.38 -24.43
C ASN A 820 -32.10 -8.21 -24.02
N ASP A 821 -32.49 -8.70 -22.83
CA ASP A 821 -33.83 -8.50 -22.29
C ASP A 821 -34.14 -7.01 -22.07
N GLU A 822 -33.17 -6.20 -21.64
CA GLU A 822 -33.38 -4.76 -21.49
C GLU A 822 -33.55 -4.05 -22.85
N ILE A 823 -32.80 -4.45 -23.88
CA ILE A 823 -32.96 -3.96 -25.26
C ILE A 823 -34.34 -4.36 -25.80
N GLU A 824 -34.75 -5.61 -25.61
CA GLU A 824 -36.04 -6.13 -26.08
C GLU A 824 -37.22 -5.51 -25.33
N THR A 825 -37.07 -5.28 -24.02
CA THR A 825 -38.03 -4.56 -23.20
C THR A 825 -38.19 -3.12 -23.65
N LEU A 826 -37.10 -2.43 -24.01
CA LEU A 826 -37.18 -1.09 -24.60
C LEU A 826 -37.98 -1.10 -25.91
N VAL A 827 -37.83 -2.11 -26.76
CA VAL A 827 -38.60 -2.24 -28.01
C VAL A 827 -40.07 -2.59 -27.75
N ARG A 828 -40.34 -3.53 -26.83
CA ARG A 828 -41.69 -4.03 -26.52
C ARG A 828 -42.54 -2.99 -25.80
N ASP A 829 -42.02 -2.50 -24.67
CA ASP A 829 -42.76 -1.72 -23.69
C ASP A 829 -42.48 -0.21 -23.82
N GLY A 830 -41.34 0.17 -24.41
CA GLY A 830 -40.95 1.56 -24.58
C GLY A 830 -40.40 2.21 -23.30
N ILE A 831 -40.37 3.54 -23.31
CA ILE A 831 -39.98 4.38 -22.17
C ILE A 831 -41.20 4.89 -21.40
N SER A 832 -41.00 5.24 -20.13
CA SER A 832 -42.00 5.93 -19.31
C SER A 832 -41.95 7.46 -19.49
N ALA A 833 -43.01 8.14 -19.03
CA ALA A 833 -43.04 9.61 -19.01
C ALA A 833 -42.02 10.22 -18.02
N GLU A 834 -41.74 9.52 -16.92
CA GLU A 834 -40.74 9.92 -15.93
C GLU A 834 -39.33 9.82 -16.53
N GLU A 835 -39.00 8.68 -17.16
CA GLU A 835 -37.72 8.49 -17.83
C GLU A 835 -37.48 9.54 -18.92
N LEU A 836 -38.51 9.89 -19.70
CA LEU A 836 -38.42 10.93 -20.71
C LEU A 836 -38.09 12.30 -20.10
N THR A 837 -38.76 12.65 -19.00
CA THR A 837 -38.57 13.94 -18.30
C THR A 837 -37.16 14.03 -17.74
N ASP A 838 -36.75 13.02 -16.97
CA ASP A 838 -35.42 12.93 -16.38
C ASP A 838 -34.30 12.97 -17.44
N ALA A 839 -34.51 12.27 -18.56
CA ALA A 839 -33.56 12.24 -19.66
C ALA A 839 -33.41 13.60 -20.33
N LYS A 840 -34.51 14.32 -20.62
CA LYS A 840 -34.45 15.66 -21.23
C LYS A 840 -33.71 16.65 -20.35
N GLU A 841 -34.01 16.68 -19.05
CA GLU A 841 -33.33 17.58 -18.12
C GLU A 841 -31.82 17.29 -18.02
N SER A 842 -31.48 16.00 -17.89
CA SER A 842 -30.09 15.57 -17.76
C SER A 842 -29.30 15.78 -19.06
N PHE A 843 -29.92 15.51 -20.20
CA PHE A 843 -29.37 15.76 -21.52
C PHE A 843 -29.13 17.26 -21.75
N ALA A 844 -30.10 18.13 -21.42
CA ALA A 844 -29.95 19.58 -21.54
C ALA A 844 -28.76 20.11 -20.70
N LYS A 845 -28.56 19.59 -19.49
CA LYS A 845 -27.40 19.91 -18.64
C LYS A 845 -26.10 19.42 -19.28
N GLN A 846 -26.07 18.18 -19.78
CA GLN A 846 -24.90 17.63 -20.47
C GLN A 846 -24.50 18.44 -21.70
N ILE A 847 -25.47 18.91 -22.50
CA ILE A 847 -25.23 19.76 -23.66
C ILE A 847 -24.56 21.08 -23.25
N LYS A 848 -25.02 21.73 -22.16
CA LYS A 848 -24.35 22.94 -21.65
C LYS A 848 -22.89 22.69 -21.32
N THR A 849 -22.58 21.57 -20.68
CA THR A 849 -21.19 21.18 -20.39
C THR A 849 -20.39 20.92 -21.68
N GLN A 850 -20.98 20.24 -22.66
CA GLN A 850 -20.31 19.97 -23.94
C GLN A 850 -20.00 21.23 -24.74
N LEU A 851 -20.91 22.20 -24.76
CA LEU A 851 -20.72 23.46 -25.48
C LEU A 851 -19.75 24.42 -24.77
N ALA A 852 -19.50 24.21 -23.47
CA ALA A 852 -18.48 24.94 -22.72
C ALA A 852 -17.05 24.35 -22.91
N ASP A 853 -16.92 23.18 -23.52
CA ASP A 853 -15.64 22.54 -23.83
C ASP A 853 -15.14 22.95 -25.22
N ASP A 854 -14.00 23.64 -25.25
CA ASP A 854 -13.43 24.19 -26.49
C ASP A 854 -13.00 23.09 -27.48
N GLY A 855 -12.57 21.93 -26.99
CA GLY A 855 -12.26 20.77 -27.80
C GLY A 855 -13.47 20.21 -28.51
N ARG A 856 -14.57 20.07 -27.78
CA ARG A 856 -15.84 19.60 -28.31
C ARG A 856 -16.41 20.56 -29.35
N VAL A 857 -16.38 21.88 -29.08
CA VAL A 857 -16.83 22.89 -30.03
C VAL A 857 -15.94 22.92 -31.28
N ALA A 858 -14.62 22.83 -31.15
CA ALA A 858 -13.71 22.78 -32.30
C ALA A 858 -14.02 21.59 -33.23
N GLY A 859 -14.26 20.41 -32.65
CA GLY A 859 -14.66 19.21 -33.41
C GLY A 859 -16.04 19.36 -34.06
N MET A 860 -17.02 19.92 -33.36
CA MET A 860 -18.36 20.21 -33.92
C MET A 860 -18.30 21.14 -35.12
N LEU A 861 -17.53 22.22 -35.03
CA LEU A 861 -17.32 23.17 -36.13
C LEU A 861 -16.57 22.52 -37.31
N ASN A 862 -15.58 21.67 -37.03
CA ASN A 862 -14.81 20.98 -38.07
C ASN A 862 -15.70 20.01 -38.86
N SER A 863 -16.49 19.20 -38.16
CA SER A 863 -17.50 18.35 -38.79
C SER A 863 -18.51 19.18 -39.58
N GLY A 864 -18.93 20.34 -39.07
CA GLY A 864 -19.83 21.26 -39.78
C GLY A 864 -19.24 21.78 -41.09
N LEU A 865 -17.95 22.16 -41.12
CA LEU A 865 -17.27 22.56 -42.36
C LEU A 865 -17.22 21.44 -43.41
N HIS A 866 -17.01 20.20 -42.95
CA HIS A 866 -16.94 19.00 -43.81
C HIS A 866 -18.28 18.75 -44.51
N VAL A 867 -19.39 18.72 -43.76
CA VAL A 867 -20.74 18.44 -44.31
C VAL A 867 -21.58 19.69 -44.63
N ASN A 868 -20.96 20.87 -44.64
CA ASN A 868 -21.61 22.15 -44.93
C ASN A 868 -22.81 22.49 -44.01
N ARG A 869 -22.61 22.36 -42.69
CA ARG A 869 -23.58 22.68 -41.62
C ARG A 869 -23.06 23.76 -40.68
N THR A 870 -23.98 24.53 -40.09
CA THR A 870 -23.73 25.52 -39.03
C THR A 870 -24.16 24.99 -37.66
N MET A 871 -23.92 25.74 -36.59
CA MET A 871 -24.40 25.37 -35.25
C MET A 871 -25.94 25.36 -35.14
N ASP A 872 -26.67 25.89 -36.12
CA ASP A 872 -28.14 25.78 -36.19
C ASP A 872 -28.60 24.32 -36.26
N TYR A 873 -27.78 23.42 -36.81
CA TYR A 873 -28.07 21.99 -36.78
C TYR A 873 -28.23 21.48 -35.34
N TYR A 874 -27.28 21.80 -34.45
CA TYR A 874 -27.32 21.38 -33.05
C TYR A 874 -28.45 22.06 -32.28
N LYS A 875 -28.69 23.36 -32.54
CA LYS A 875 -29.87 24.05 -32.01
C LYS A 875 -31.16 23.28 -32.35
N ASN A 876 -31.37 22.98 -33.63
CA ASN A 876 -32.58 22.31 -34.09
C ASN A 876 -32.68 20.89 -33.53
N LEU A 877 -31.57 20.17 -33.41
CA LEU A 877 -31.52 18.86 -32.75
C LEU A 877 -31.97 18.95 -31.28
N TYR A 878 -31.44 19.91 -30.52
CA TYR A 878 -31.79 20.07 -29.11
C TYR A 878 -33.24 20.49 -28.92
N GLU A 879 -33.75 21.41 -29.75
CA GLU A 879 -35.17 21.78 -29.77
C GLU A 879 -36.08 20.60 -30.16
N ALA A 880 -35.64 19.75 -31.08
CA ALA A 880 -36.37 18.55 -31.47
C ALA A 880 -36.43 17.55 -30.29
N VAL A 881 -35.30 17.34 -29.59
CA VAL A 881 -35.24 16.49 -28.39
C VAL A 881 -36.18 17.00 -27.30
N ASP A 882 -36.18 18.31 -27.04
CA ASP A 882 -37.04 18.93 -26.01
C ASP A 882 -38.54 18.75 -26.30
N LYS A 883 -38.93 18.70 -27.58
CA LYS A 883 -40.32 18.51 -28.03
C LYS A 883 -40.78 17.06 -28.11
N LEU A 884 -39.89 16.08 -27.90
CA LEU A 884 -40.24 14.66 -28.04
C LEU A 884 -41.34 14.22 -27.06
N THR A 885 -42.23 13.37 -27.53
CA THR A 885 -43.23 12.67 -26.71
C THR A 885 -42.84 11.21 -26.52
N VAL A 886 -43.38 10.56 -25.48
CA VAL A 886 -43.17 9.12 -25.24
C VAL A 886 -43.55 8.29 -26.47
N ALA A 887 -44.67 8.62 -27.13
CA ALA A 887 -45.13 7.93 -28.32
C ALA A 887 -44.09 8.00 -29.46
N GLN A 888 -43.55 9.18 -29.74
CA GLN A 888 -42.53 9.35 -30.78
C GLN A 888 -41.27 8.55 -30.50
N VAL A 889 -40.76 8.57 -29.26
CA VAL A 889 -39.56 7.79 -28.91
C VAL A 889 -39.82 6.30 -29.06
N ASN A 890 -40.97 5.81 -28.59
CA ASN A 890 -41.33 4.40 -28.67
C ASN A 890 -41.54 3.92 -30.12
N GLU A 891 -42.17 4.74 -30.97
CA GLU A 891 -42.34 4.46 -32.39
C GLU A 891 -41.00 4.40 -33.14
N THR A 892 -40.10 5.36 -32.86
CA THR A 892 -38.75 5.37 -33.44
C THR A 892 -37.94 4.13 -33.04
N VAL A 893 -37.95 3.77 -31.75
CA VAL A 893 -37.26 2.56 -31.26
C VAL A 893 -37.78 1.31 -31.98
N LYS A 894 -39.10 1.14 -32.08
CA LYS A 894 -39.74 0.00 -32.77
C LYS A 894 -39.40 -0.05 -34.26
N LYS A 895 -39.24 1.11 -34.89
CA LYS A 895 -38.89 1.23 -36.31
C LYS A 895 -37.44 0.83 -36.60
N HIS A 896 -36.49 1.26 -35.75
CA HIS A 896 -35.05 1.15 -36.05
C HIS A 896 -34.34 0.01 -35.32
N ILE A 897 -34.85 -0.44 -34.17
CA ILE A 897 -34.27 -1.55 -33.42
C ILE A 897 -35.13 -2.79 -33.64
N ASN A 898 -34.68 -3.68 -34.52
CA ASN A 898 -35.30 -4.98 -34.74
C ASN A 898 -34.50 -6.07 -34.00
N PRO A 899 -35.03 -6.66 -32.90
CA PRO A 899 -34.33 -7.68 -32.14
C PRO A 899 -33.92 -8.93 -32.94
N ALA A 900 -34.62 -9.24 -34.04
CA ALA A 900 -34.28 -10.37 -34.92
C ALA A 900 -33.02 -10.11 -35.77
N ARG A 901 -32.57 -8.86 -35.87
CA ARG A 901 -31.36 -8.45 -36.62
C ARG A 901 -30.16 -8.15 -35.74
N LEU A 902 -30.28 -8.32 -34.42
CA LEU A 902 -29.17 -8.10 -33.50
C LEU A 902 -28.09 -9.17 -33.69
N VAL A 903 -26.86 -8.72 -33.92
CA VAL A 903 -25.65 -9.52 -33.78
C VAL A 903 -25.24 -9.47 -32.32
N ARG A 904 -25.26 -10.62 -31.65
CA ARG A 904 -25.00 -10.76 -30.22
C ARG A 904 -23.72 -11.57 -30.02
N VAL A 905 -22.90 -11.15 -29.06
CA VAL A 905 -21.62 -11.83 -28.76
C VAL A 905 -21.41 -11.96 -27.25
N LYS A 906 -20.87 -13.12 -26.85
CA LYS A 906 -20.24 -13.34 -25.54
C LYS A 906 -18.79 -13.70 -25.79
N ALA A 907 -17.85 -12.98 -25.20
CA ALA A 907 -16.43 -13.32 -25.25
C ALA A 907 -15.87 -13.43 -23.83
N GLY A 908 -15.23 -14.55 -23.49
CA GLY A 908 -14.71 -14.83 -22.16
C GLY A 908 -14.32 -16.29 -21.97
N ASP A 909 -13.86 -16.65 -20.77
CA ASP A 909 -13.65 -18.04 -20.39
C ASP A 909 -15.00 -18.76 -20.17
N ILE A 910 -15.61 -19.15 -21.28
CA ILE A 910 -16.97 -19.69 -21.35
C ILE A 910 -16.92 -20.93 -22.24
N LYS A 911 -17.57 -22.02 -21.81
CA LYS A 911 -17.68 -23.25 -22.61
C LYS A 911 -18.62 -23.00 -23.80
N LYS A 912 -18.15 -23.31 -25.01
CA LYS A 912 -19.03 -23.39 -26.19
C LYS A 912 -20.07 -24.49 -25.97
N PRO A 913 -21.34 -24.31 -26.37
CA PRO A 913 -22.32 -25.39 -26.42
C PRO A 913 -21.80 -26.52 -27.33
N GLU A 914 -22.02 -27.79 -26.95
CA GLU A 914 -21.66 -28.93 -27.80
C GLU A 914 -22.46 -28.87 -29.13
N GLY A 915 -21.77 -28.84 -30.27
CA GLY A 915 -22.38 -28.98 -31.61
C GLY A 915 -22.48 -27.72 -32.49
N THR A 916 -21.80 -26.62 -32.16
CA THR A 916 -21.69 -25.44 -33.05
C THR A 916 -20.25 -25.20 -33.48
N ASP A 917 -19.93 -25.58 -34.73
CA ASP A 917 -18.74 -25.16 -35.49
C ASP A 917 -19.09 -24.02 -36.45
#